data_AF-A0A4Y8Y826-F1
#
_entry.id   AF-A0A4Y8Y826-F1
#
_cell.length_a   1.000
_cell.length_b   1.000
_cell.length_c   1.000
_cell.angle_alpha   90.00
_cell.angle_beta   90.00
_cell.angle_gamma   90.00
#
_symmetry.space_group_name_H-M   'P 1'
#
loop_
_entity.id
_entity.type
_entity.pdbx_description
1 polymer ?
#
loop_
_entity_poly.entity_id
_entity_poly.type
_entity_poly.pdbx_seq_one_letter_code
_entity_poly.pdbx_strand_id
1 'polypeptide(L)'
;MISRIPFLPSKVRWPMKVRLLVAAGALILGAVPGAAVAAADPVSAGTAAGDPMAAQPVLLNQSGFGLGESKRFTAPRAEDGARFTVTDASGAVRYGGKIKDGTGVFTAFDPRDTGDFVVTVTGKAGVGTSVPFGIGAYWTDRVSYRRAIEFMSGSRCYFGDYTRKTTDPVSDEYGPRECMKGVAWRDAAQYSKEIQTLVDMYLANPSAFDRIHVNSAVYKGLPVTLPEDTPEIVRLIHWGVEVLLEEDVNDPQLKEQLAAFAFAYPQLKKYIPDSVYQRATAHLFATWDDPARDRYSWQALTPHTGDLLQVYTQVGTGKGELAPGHSVWPNVMMYEVAKREGRDDADRYLNAAQKQASWLVDNLDLTDPRVTKGQRQSEHVLITGLVQFAESYPDKAPRGVTRFVREWARIAVERSDNLWDFRRYSADRWTIPAFTGGGADDPNEVGNVAGFSAPALAAARLLGNDPLAGRLREIATAQVDNLFGRNPAGRHASYDAPSGTAGFEGVERGWYSEYYGGAGLLEGESGVLDGSPKNGLYPFSPEKGNIGHTEGWVAFNTAWNESLAWRAVDQTRLRVTAHDHAPAKVVKADETVRVELSAPLNLDAEALGEGTVEVRVGDHPAKPLTVTQTAKNSKTFSATLDMATLHAKPREAITVTYGHVPFAVSYSFTVAGRD
;
A
#
# COMPACT_ATOMS: atom_id res chain seq x y z
N MET A 1 -90.17 -12.39 -15.79
CA MET A 1 -90.46 -10.98 -15.45
C MET A 1 -89.22 -10.18 -15.83
N ILE A 2 -89.17 -9.57 -17.02
CA ILE A 2 -89.49 -8.14 -17.30
C ILE A 2 -88.49 -7.24 -16.55
N SER A 3 -87.61 -6.40 -17.12
CA SER A 3 -87.43 -5.79 -18.46
C SER A 3 -85.91 -5.57 -18.75
N ARG A 4 -85.36 -5.71 -19.96
CA ARG A 4 -85.15 -4.69 -21.04
C ARG A 4 -84.76 -3.28 -20.53
N ILE A 5 -83.50 -2.80 -20.69
CA ILE A 5 -82.83 -2.09 -21.85
C ILE A 5 -83.43 -0.68 -22.07
N PRO A 6 -82.75 0.44 -22.50
CA PRO A 6 -81.43 0.66 -23.19
C PRO A 6 -80.60 1.85 -22.60
N PHE A 7 -79.37 2.20 -22.99
CA PHE A 7 -78.93 2.90 -24.21
C PHE A 7 -77.38 3.11 -24.12
N LEU A 8 -76.62 2.66 -25.13
CA LEU A 8 -75.40 3.34 -25.62
C LEU A 8 -75.86 4.41 -26.64
N PRO A 9 -75.06 5.40 -27.14
CA PRO A 9 -73.60 5.55 -27.09
C PRO A 9 -73.11 7.02 -26.87
N SER A 10 -71.80 7.25 -26.73
CA SER A 10 -71.07 8.17 -27.64
C SER A 10 -69.61 8.32 -27.26
N LYS A 11 -68.78 8.20 -28.29
CA LYS A 11 -67.37 8.55 -28.32
C LYS A 11 -67.22 10.06 -28.15
N VAL A 12 -66.26 10.50 -27.34
CA VAL A 12 -65.50 11.72 -27.62
C VAL A 12 -64.02 11.43 -27.45
N ARG A 13 -63.33 11.38 -28.59
CA ARG A 13 -61.89 11.59 -28.74
C ARG A 13 -61.60 13.10 -28.71
N TRP A 14 -60.31 13.42 -28.52
CA TRP A 14 -59.58 14.67 -28.84
C TRP A 14 -59.42 15.67 -27.66
N PRO A 15 -58.35 16.50 -27.62
CA PRO A 15 -57.02 16.30 -28.19
C PRO A 15 -55.83 16.86 -27.39
N MET A 16 -54.67 16.36 -27.78
CA MET A 16 -53.38 17.07 -27.76
C MET A 16 -53.51 18.42 -28.48
N LYS A 17 -53.38 19.54 -27.73
CA LYS A 17 -52.99 20.84 -28.28
C LYS A 17 -52.12 21.61 -27.29
N VAL A 18 -50.89 21.78 -27.76
CA VAL A 18 -49.97 22.91 -27.54
C VAL A 18 -50.72 24.25 -27.41
N ARG A 19 -50.36 25.01 -26.37
CA ARG A 19 -50.34 26.49 -26.30
C ARG A 19 -49.45 26.85 -25.11
N LEU A 20 -48.21 27.27 -25.34
CA LEU A 20 -47.78 28.66 -25.58
C LEU A 20 -48.40 29.63 -24.56
N LEU A 21 -47.63 29.95 -23.53
CA LEU A 21 -47.79 31.15 -22.74
C LEU A 21 -46.43 31.84 -22.70
N VAL A 22 -46.29 32.80 -23.61
CA VAL A 22 -45.29 33.85 -23.61
C VAL A 22 -45.77 34.89 -22.61
N ALA A 23 -44.99 35.16 -21.57
CA ALA A 23 -45.03 36.42 -20.85
C ALA A 23 -43.60 36.86 -20.63
N ALA A 24 -43.24 37.92 -21.35
CA ALA A 24 -41.91 38.49 -21.44
C ALA A 24 -41.47 39.10 -20.09
N GLY A 25 -40.36 38.58 -19.57
CA GLY A 25 -39.47 39.30 -18.67
C GLY A 25 -38.09 39.24 -19.30
N ALA A 26 -37.59 40.39 -19.75
CA ALA A 26 -36.30 40.52 -20.43
C ALA A 26 -35.17 40.00 -19.52
N LEU A 27 -34.75 38.75 -19.74
CA LEU A 27 -33.48 38.26 -19.25
C LEU A 27 -32.41 38.78 -20.18
N ILE A 28 -31.57 39.67 -19.65
CA ILE A 28 -30.32 40.10 -20.27
C ILE A 28 -29.50 38.82 -20.52
N LEU A 29 -29.48 38.36 -21.77
CA LEU A 29 -28.52 37.40 -22.29
C LEU A 29 -27.15 38.05 -22.28
N GLY A 30 -26.54 38.11 -21.10
CA GLY A 30 -25.11 38.15 -20.96
C GLY A 30 -24.59 36.77 -21.30
N ALA A 31 -24.36 36.52 -22.58
CA ALA A 31 -23.38 35.55 -23.00
C ALA A 31 -22.04 36.04 -22.44
N VAL A 32 -21.72 35.63 -21.21
CA VAL A 32 -20.33 35.63 -20.76
C VAL A 32 -19.70 34.49 -21.54
N PRO A 33 -18.81 34.76 -22.50
CA PRO A 33 -17.97 33.70 -23.02
C PRO A 33 -17.30 33.12 -21.79
N GLY A 34 -17.48 31.83 -21.54
CA GLY A 34 -16.57 31.12 -20.64
C GLY A 34 -15.19 31.47 -21.15
N ALA A 35 -14.50 32.37 -20.45
CA ALA A 35 -13.12 32.63 -20.72
C ALA A 35 -12.48 31.28 -20.48
N ALA A 36 -12.15 30.58 -21.57
CA ALA A 36 -10.96 29.77 -21.58
C ALA A 36 -9.92 30.64 -20.89
N VAL A 37 -9.58 30.30 -19.65
CA VAL A 37 -8.39 30.85 -19.02
C VAL A 37 -7.32 30.46 -20.01
N ALA A 38 -6.87 31.46 -20.77
CA ALA A 38 -5.83 31.28 -21.74
C ALA A 38 -4.73 30.53 -21.00
N ALA A 39 -4.31 29.40 -21.58
CA ALA A 39 -3.07 28.77 -21.20
C ALA A 39 -2.07 29.91 -21.05
N ALA A 40 -1.59 30.13 -19.83
CA ALA A 40 -0.41 30.95 -19.68
C ALA A 40 0.62 30.25 -20.56
N ASP A 41 0.98 30.88 -21.68
CA ASP A 41 2.10 30.44 -22.49
C ASP A 41 3.24 30.16 -21.50
N PRO A 42 3.86 28.97 -21.54
CA PRO A 42 4.94 28.68 -20.63
C PRO A 42 5.98 29.77 -20.86
N VAL A 43 6.15 30.62 -19.85
CA VAL A 43 7.32 31.49 -19.78
C VAL A 43 8.49 30.58 -20.10
N SER A 44 9.22 30.92 -21.16
CA SER A 44 10.43 30.25 -21.59
C SER A 44 11.47 30.35 -20.47
N ALA A 45 11.27 29.59 -19.41
CA ALA A 45 12.25 29.28 -18.39
C ALA A 45 13.25 28.34 -19.07
N GLY A 46 14.54 28.66 -18.99
CA GLY A 46 15.58 27.70 -19.34
C GLY A 46 15.25 26.36 -18.69
N THR A 47 15.40 25.26 -19.44
CA THR A 47 14.94 23.92 -19.06
C THR A 47 15.29 23.62 -17.60
N ALA A 48 14.29 23.67 -16.72
CA ALA A 48 14.50 23.58 -15.28
C ALA A 48 14.98 22.17 -14.90
N ALA A 49 15.73 22.05 -13.80
CA ALA A 49 16.20 20.78 -13.27
C ALA A 49 15.06 19.74 -13.20
N GLY A 50 15.35 18.51 -13.65
CA GLY A 50 14.39 17.40 -13.72
C GLY A 50 13.21 17.60 -14.68
N ASP A 51 13.25 18.56 -15.61
CA ASP A 51 12.21 18.72 -16.62
C ASP A 51 12.28 17.57 -17.67
N PRO A 52 11.22 16.75 -17.82
CA PRO A 52 11.21 15.70 -18.84
C PRO A 52 11.24 16.27 -20.27
N MET A 53 10.89 17.54 -20.49
CA MET A 53 10.97 18.19 -21.81
C MET A 53 12.37 18.74 -22.12
N ALA A 54 13.29 18.77 -21.16
CA ALA A 54 14.64 19.28 -21.34
C ALA A 54 15.41 18.59 -22.48
N ALA A 55 16.35 19.30 -23.09
CA ALA A 55 17.22 18.73 -24.14
C ALA A 55 17.93 17.45 -23.66
N GLN A 56 18.41 17.47 -22.41
CA GLN A 56 18.97 16.32 -21.70
C GLN A 56 18.19 16.12 -20.37
N PRO A 57 17.10 15.33 -20.36
CA PRO A 57 16.35 15.07 -19.15
C PRO A 57 17.16 14.15 -18.21
N VAL A 58 17.05 14.38 -16.90
CA VAL A 58 17.62 13.55 -15.84
C VAL A 58 16.53 13.33 -14.79
N LEU A 59 15.92 12.15 -14.83
CA LEU A 59 14.68 11.81 -14.10
C LEU A 59 14.98 10.75 -13.06
N LEU A 60 14.59 10.98 -11.81
CA LEU A 60 14.87 10.12 -10.67
C LEU A 60 13.76 10.21 -9.61
N ASN A 61 13.87 9.40 -8.57
CA ASN A 61 13.04 9.54 -7.38
C ASN A 61 13.32 10.90 -6.73
N GLN A 62 12.39 11.85 -6.88
CA GLN A 62 12.62 13.24 -6.50
C GLN A 62 12.90 13.40 -5.01
N SER A 63 12.24 12.59 -4.18
CA SER A 63 12.46 12.62 -2.73
C SER A 63 13.87 12.13 -2.38
N GLY A 64 14.24 10.93 -2.84
CA GLY A 64 15.55 10.36 -2.52
C GLY A 64 15.59 8.84 -2.42
N PHE A 65 16.69 8.33 -1.87
CA PHE A 65 17.03 6.90 -1.87
C PHE A 65 17.42 6.37 -0.49
N GLY A 66 17.09 5.11 -0.22
CA GLY A 66 17.54 4.41 0.97
C GLY A 66 19.01 3.97 0.90
N LEU A 67 19.72 4.04 2.03
CA LEU A 67 21.05 3.44 2.18
C LEU A 67 21.03 1.93 1.91
N GLY A 68 21.94 1.49 1.04
CA GLY A 68 22.07 0.10 0.58
C GLY A 68 20.95 -0.39 -0.35
N GLU A 69 20.00 0.46 -0.75
CA GLU A 69 18.99 0.14 -1.75
C GLU A 69 19.48 0.48 -3.17
N SER A 70 18.78 -0.04 -4.19
CA SER A 70 19.02 0.30 -5.60
C SER A 70 18.86 1.81 -5.81
N LYS A 71 19.78 2.42 -6.55
CA LYS A 71 19.76 3.86 -6.89
C LYS A 71 20.04 4.03 -8.37
N ARG A 72 19.03 4.50 -9.10
CA ARG A 72 19.05 4.67 -10.56
C ARG A 72 18.36 5.97 -10.95
N PHE A 73 18.85 6.59 -12.01
CA PHE A 73 18.16 7.67 -12.70
C PHE A 73 18.07 7.33 -14.19
N THR A 74 17.09 7.92 -14.86
CA THR A 74 16.88 7.75 -16.30
C THR A 74 17.21 9.06 -17.02
N ALA A 75 18.04 8.98 -18.04
CA ALA A 75 18.38 10.06 -18.95
C ALA A 75 18.09 9.63 -20.40
N PRO A 76 16.81 9.64 -20.83
CA PRO A 76 16.36 8.98 -22.06
C PRO A 76 17.04 9.43 -23.37
N ARG A 77 17.65 10.62 -23.36
CA ARG A 77 18.31 11.24 -24.53
C ARG A 77 19.84 11.18 -24.48
N ALA A 78 20.42 10.67 -23.39
CA ALA A 78 21.87 10.49 -23.29
C ALA A 78 22.32 9.27 -24.09
N GLU A 79 23.45 9.39 -24.79
CA GLU A 79 24.12 8.26 -25.42
C GLU A 79 24.84 7.35 -24.40
N ASP A 80 25.02 6.09 -24.78
CA ASP A 80 25.87 5.16 -24.02
C ASP A 80 27.28 5.69 -23.84
N GLY A 81 27.78 5.60 -22.61
CA GLY A 81 29.10 6.10 -22.24
C GLY A 81 29.13 7.59 -21.88
N ALA A 82 28.02 8.34 -22.04
CA ALA A 82 27.89 9.70 -21.49
C ALA A 82 28.21 9.69 -19.99
N ARG A 83 28.92 10.71 -19.51
CA ARG A 83 29.36 10.76 -18.12
C ARG A 83 28.27 11.41 -17.27
N PHE A 84 28.15 10.92 -16.04
CA PHE A 84 27.39 11.61 -15.01
C PHE A 84 28.21 11.77 -13.73
N THR A 85 27.87 12.79 -12.95
CA THR A 85 28.41 13.05 -11.61
C THR A 85 27.28 13.25 -10.62
N VAL A 86 27.49 12.83 -9.38
CA VAL A 86 26.65 13.20 -8.23
C VAL A 86 27.43 14.24 -7.43
N THR A 87 26.85 15.41 -7.23
CA THR A 87 27.43 16.51 -6.44
C THR A 87 26.62 16.75 -5.17
N ASP A 88 27.30 17.13 -4.09
CA ASP A 88 26.62 17.64 -2.89
C ASP A 88 26.27 19.13 -3.02
N ALA A 89 25.59 19.68 -2.01
CA ALA A 89 25.20 21.09 -1.93
C ALA A 89 26.37 22.10 -2.00
N SER A 90 27.62 21.68 -1.72
CA SER A 90 28.81 22.54 -1.88
C SER A 90 29.32 22.60 -3.33
N GLY A 91 28.77 21.76 -4.21
CA GLY A 91 29.22 21.56 -5.59
C GLY A 91 30.36 20.54 -5.71
N ALA A 92 30.75 19.88 -4.61
CA ALA A 92 31.80 18.86 -4.65
C ALA A 92 31.26 17.58 -5.31
N VAL A 93 32.02 17.01 -6.24
CA VAL A 93 31.69 15.72 -6.86
C VAL A 93 31.96 14.60 -5.86
N ARG A 94 30.91 13.87 -5.49
CA ARG A 94 30.95 12.78 -4.50
C ARG A 94 30.90 11.39 -5.15
N TYR A 95 30.37 11.31 -6.36
CA TYR A 95 30.34 10.07 -7.15
C TYR A 95 30.31 10.39 -8.64
N GLY A 96 30.65 9.42 -9.48
CA GLY A 96 30.51 9.54 -10.93
C GLY A 96 30.45 8.19 -11.63
N GLY A 97 29.89 8.19 -12.82
CA GLY A 97 29.71 6.97 -13.61
C GLY A 97 29.43 7.26 -15.08
N LYS A 98 28.94 6.24 -15.78
CA LYS A 98 28.55 6.33 -17.17
C LYS A 98 27.12 5.85 -17.37
N ILE A 99 26.44 6.45 -18.32
CA ILE A 99 25.13 6.01 -18.80
C ILE A 99 25.28 4.72 -19.61
N LYS A 100 24.35 3.81 -19.42
CA LYS A 100 24.12 2.64 -20.27
C LYS A 100 22.62 2.44 -20.46
N ASP A 101 22.19 2.25 -21.71
CA ASP A 101 20.79 2.04 -22.08
C ASP A 101 19.87 3.14 -21.52
N GLY A 102 20.33 4.40 -21.59
CA GLY A 102 19.62 5.57 -21.08
C GLY A 102 19.49 5.64 -19.55
N THR A 103 20.20 4.78 -18.80
CA THR A 103 20.14 4.71 -17.33
C THR A 103 21.51 4.97 -16.71
N GLY A 104 21.55 5.74 -15.62
CA GLY A 104 22.71 5.85 -14.74
C GLY A 104 22.47 5.12 -13.43
N VAL A 105 23.43 4.28 -13.04
CA VAL A 105 23.38 3.49 -11.79
C VAL A 105 24.43 4.00 -10.82
N PHE A 106 24.00 4.36 -9.62
CA PHE A 106 24.86 4.88 -8.55
C PHE A 106 24.55 4.20 -7.22
N THR A 107 24.12 2.93 -7.28
CA THR A 107 23.74 2.13 -6.10
C THR A 107 24.85 2.05 -5.06
N ALA A 108 26.12 2.01 -5.49
CA ALA A 108 27.30 1.98 -4.62
C ALA A 108 27.57 3.31 -3.87
N PHE A 109 26.84 4.38 -4.18
CA PHE A 109 26.95 5.64 -3.46
C PHE A 109 26.05 5.62 -2.21
N ASP A 110 26.65 5.33 -1.07
CA ASP A 110 26.02 5.33 0.26
C ASP A 110 26.77 6.32 1.19
N PRO A 111 26.49 7.64 1.08
CA PRO A 111 27.15 8.65 1.90
C PRO A 111 26.79 8.49 3.39
N ARG A 112 27.70 8.90 4.27
CA ARG A 112 27.44 8.92 5.73
C ARG A 112 26.66 10.17 6.12
N ASP A 113 27.02 11.28 5.51
CA ASP A 113 26.37 12.56 5.61
C ASP A 113 24.99 12.53 4.95
N THR A 114 24.05 13.24 5.58
CA THR A 114 22.74 13.57 5.00
C THR A 114 22.86 14.89 4.26
N GLY A 115 22.01 15.09 3.26
CA GLY A 115 21.94 16.34 2.51
C GLY A 115 21.47 16.12 1.08
N ASP A 116 21.31 17.23 0.38
CA ASP A 116 20.86 17.25 -0.99
C ASP A 116 22.00 16.88 -1.95
N PHE A 117 21.68 15.98 -2.88
CA PHE A 117 22.53 15.60 -3.98
C PHE A 117 21.87 15.96 -5.31
N VAL A 118 22.69 16.20 -6.34
CA VAL A 118 22.23 16.44 -7.72
C VAL A 118 23.02 15.56 -8.67
N VAL A 119 22.32 14.92 -9.61
CA VAL A 119 22.93 14.25 -10.75
C VAL A 119 23.07 15.25 -11.89
N THR A 120 24.29 15.37 -12.44
CA THR A 120 24.54 16.08 -13.71
C THR A 120 24.97 15.07 -14.77
N VAL A 121 24.34 15.12 -15.96
CA VAL A 121 24.70 14.31 -17.13
C VAL A 121 25.22 15.23 -18.22
N THR A 122 26.39 14.89 -18.77
CA THR A 122 26.96 15.57 -19.92
C THR A 122 27.09 14.58 -21.08
N GLY A 123 26.30 14.83 -22.13
CA GLY A 123 26.27 14.00 -23.34
C GLY A 123 26.08 14.85 -24.60
N LYS A 124 25.85 14.19 -25.73
CA LYS A 124 25.62 14.84 -27.04
C LYS A 124 24.35 15.68 -27.08
N ALA A 125 23.33 15.32 -26.31
CA ALA A 125 22.09 16.08 -26.21
C ALA A 125 22.19 17.31 -25.28
N GLY A 126 23.38 17.57 -24.71
CA GLY A 126 23.67 18.72 -23.87
C GLY A 126 24.02 18.34 -22.43
N VAL A 127 23.86 19.32 -21.53
CA VAL A 127 24.02 19.14 -20.09
C VAL A 127 22.63 19.14 -19.46
N GLY A 128 22.35 18.13 -18.65
CA GLY A 128 21.11 17.98 -17.91
C GLY A 128 21.37 17.80 -16.42
N THR A 129 20.46 18.31 -15.58
CA THR A 129 20.53 18.15 -14.13
C THR A 129 19.23 17.58 -13.58
N SER A 130 19.32 16.71 -12.58
CA SER A 130 18.16 16.28 -11.81
C SER A 130 17.69 17.39 -10.87
N VAL A 131 16.47 17.25 -10.34
CA VAL A 131 16.11 17.92 -9.08
C VAL A 131 17.05 17.47 -7.95
N PRO A 132 17.19 18.26 -6.86
CA PRO A 132 17.82 17.79 -5.63
C PRO A 132 17.13 16.53 -5.09
N PHE A 133 17.88 15.64 -4.46
CA PHE A 133 17.34 14.44 -3.81
C PHE A 133 18.18 14.05 -2.59
N GLY A 134 17.57 13.36 -1.62
CA GLY A 134 18.27 12.86 -0.43
C GLY A 134 18.80 11.44 -0.57
N ILE A 135 19.77 11.08 0.29
CA ILE A 135 20.11 9.67 0.55
C ILE A 135 20.20 9.48 2.07
N GLY A 136 19.48 8.49 2.59
CA GLY A 136 19.52 8.23 4.03
C GLY A 136 18.97 6.89 4.49
N ALA A 137 19.12 6.62 5.78
CA ALA A 137 18.57 5.42 6.41
C ALA A 137 17.05 5.40 6.25
N TYR A 138 16.54 4.37 5.58
CA TYR A 138 15.10 4.14 5.45
C TYR A 138 14.35 5.33 4.84
N TRP A 139 14.97 6.01 3.87
CA TRP A 139 14.48 7.28 3.31
C TRP A 139 13.01 7.23 2.88
N THR A 140 12.65 6.29 1.99
CA THR A 140 11.27 6.14 1.49
C THR A 140 10.28 5.93 2.63
N ASP A 141 10.61 5.07 3.58
CA ASP A 141 9.76 4.72 4.72
C ASP A 141 9.54 5.96 5.63
N ARG A 142 10.62 6.69 5.93
CA ARG A 142 10.61 7.94 6.70
C ARG A 142 9.67 8.99 6.10
N VAL A 143 9.77 9.24 4.80
CA VAL A 143 8.96 10.28 4.14
C VAL A 143 7.50 9.84 3.90
N SER A 144 7.20 8.55 4.05
CA SER A 144 5.90 7.98 3.68
C SER A 144 5.02 7.59 4.86
N TYR A 145 5.56 7.07 5.97
CA TYR A 145 4.73 6.51 7.05
C TYR A 145 3.75 7.50 7.64
N ARG A 146 4.20 8.71 7.96
CA ARG A 146 3.31 9.76 8.48
C ARG A 146 2.23 10.13 7.45
N ARG A 147 2.59 10.28 6.18
CA ARG A 147 1.65 10.63 5.09
C ARG A 147 0.62 9.54 4.84
N ALA A 148 1.01 8.28 4.91
CA ALA A 148 0.09 7.14 4.84
C ALA A 148 -0.96 7.21 5.96
N ILE A 149 -0.53 7.47 7.19
CA ILE A 149 -1.45 7.57 8.34
C ILE A 149 -2.34 8.82 8.25
N GLU A 150 -1.77 9.99 7.93
CA GLU A 150 -2.54 11.23 7.77
C GLU A 150 -3.61 11.11 6.67
N PHE A 151 -3.27 10.49 5.54
CA PHE A 151 -4.22 10.19 4.48
C PHE A 151 -5.38 9.34 5.00
N MET A 152 -5.08 8.22 5.67
CA MET A 152 -6.10 7.30 6.18
C MET A 152 -6.96 7.96 7.27
N SER A 153 -6.40 8.88 8.07
CA SER A 153 -7.14 9.66 9.07
C SER A 153 -8.11 10.65 8.46
N GLY A 154 -7.70 11.38 7.41
CA GLY A 154 -8.51 12.40 6.76
C GLY A 154 -9.57 11.84 5.81
N SER A 155 -9.28 10.72 5.14
CA SER A 155 -10.17 10.08 4.15
C SER A 155 -11.31 9.23 4.73
N ARG A 156 -11.46 9.18 6.06
CA ARG A 156 -12.56 8.45 6.71
C ARG A 156 -13.93 9.00 6.29
N CYS A 157 -14.92 8.10 6.23
CA CYS A 157 -16.30 8.50 6.07
C CYS A 157 -16.73 9.46 7.18
N TYR A 158 -17.59 10.42 6.82
CA TYR A 158 -18.09 11.46 7.75
C TYR A 158 -16.97 12.28 8.42
N PHE A 159 -15.78 12.32 7.81
CA PHE A 159 -14.59 12.99 8.34
C PHE A 159 -14.23 12.56 9.78
N GLY A 160 -14.56 11.30 10.14
CA GLY A 160 -14.32 10.76 11.49
C GLY A 160 -15.38 11.12 12.54
N ASP A 161 -16.43 11.87 12.18
CA ASP A 161 -17.58 12.13 13.06
C ASP A 161 -18.70 11.12 12.80
N TYR A 162 -18.65 10.00 13.54
CA TYR A 162 -19.63 8.92 13.47
C TYR A 162 -21.07 9.41 13.73
N THR A 163 -21.26 10.52 14.47
CA THR A 163 -22.59 11.07 14.75
C THR A 163 -23.28 11.68 13.52
N ARG A 164 -22.55 11.92 12.43
CA ARG A 164 -23.11 12.41 11.15
C ARG A 164 -23.65 11.32 10.25
N LYS A 165 -23.51 10.05 10.65
CA LYS A 165 -24.18 8.93 9.99
C LYS A 165 -25.69 9.14 10.12
N THR A 166 -26.33 9.63 9.05
CA THR A 166 -27.70 10.16 9.10
C THR A 166 -28.77 9.22 8.53
N THR A 167 -28.38 8.08 7.91
CA THR A 167 -29.32 7.09 7.35
C THR A 167 -28.74 5.67 7.35
N ASP A 168 -29.60 4.67 7.59
CA ASP A 168 -29.37 3.24 7.30
C ASP A 168 -29.29 3.06 5.77
N PRO A 169 -28.31 2.29 5.23
CA PRO A 169 -27.45 2.80 4.17
C PRO A 169 -28.05 2.69 2.76
N VAL A 170 -27.76 3.73 1.99
CA VAL A 170 -27.47 3.60 0.56
C VAL A 170 -26.20 4.42 0.32
N SER A 171 -25.02 3.89 0.65
CA SER A 171 -23.74 4.51 0.23
C SER A 171 -23.32 4.02 -1.16
N ASP A 172 -24.28 3.92 -2.08
CA ASP A 172 -24.01 3.70 -3.50
C ASP A 172 -23.62 5.04 -4.18
N GLU A 173 -23.79 5.14 -5.50
CA GLU A 173 -23.51 6.35 -6.28
C GLU A 173 -24.35 7.58 -5.86
N TYR A 174 -25.44 7.39 -5.11
CA TYR A 174 -26.36 8.44 -4.67
C TYR A 174 -26.34 8.70 -3.15
N GLY A 175 -25.41 8.08 -2.43
CA GLY A 175 -25.29 8.23 -0.99
C GLY A 175 -24.84 9.61 -0.50
N PRO A 176 -24.86 9.86 0.83
CA PRO A 176 -24.37 11.10 1.41
C PRO A 176 -22.96 11.40 0.93
N ARG A 177 -22.71 12.64 0.52
CA ARG A 177 -21.44 13.04 -0.08
C ARG A 177 -20.21 12.75 0.80
N GLU A 178 -20.41 12.79 2.12
CA GLU A 178 -19.40 12.54 3.15
C GLU A 178 -18.99 11.06 3.27
N CYS A 179 -19.66 10.14 2.57
CA CYS A 179 -19.31 8.71 2.48
C CYS A 179 -19.78 8.06 1.16
N MET A 180 -19.79 8.82 0.06
CA MET A 180 -20.29 8.32 -1.22
C MET A 180 -19.40 7.16 -1.72
N LYS A 181 -20.03 6.07 -2.19
CA LYS A 181 -19.36 4.84 -2.67
C LYS A 181 -18.44 4.15 -1.64
N GLY A 182 -18.42 4.59 -0.39
CA GLY A 182 -17.59 4.09 0.69
C GLY A 182 -18.37 3.30 1.75
N VAL A 183 -17.67 2.81 2.77
CA VAL A 183 -18.26 2.21 3.98
C VAL A 183 -17.61 2.82 5.22
N ALA A 184 -16.35 2.45 5.50
CA ALA A 184 -15.57 3.05 6.58
C ALA A 184 -14.68 4.21 6.09
N TRP A 185 -14.16 4.11 4.87
CA TRP A 185 -13.43 5.17 4.17
C TRP A 185 -14.21 5.63 2.94
N ARG A 186 -13.98 6.88 2.53
CA ARG A 186 -14.68 7.48 1.39
C ARG A 186 -14.17 6.86 0.09
N ASP A 187 -15.09 6.62 -0.85
CA ASP A 187 -14.81 6.18 -2.21
C ASP A 187 -14.06 4.84 -2.35
N ALA A 188 -14.86 3.76 -2.28
CA ALA A 188 -14.55 2.33 -2.29
C ALA A 188 -14.39 1.69 -0.89
N ALA A 189 -14.72 0.40 -0.80
CA ALA A 189 -14.66 -0.35 0.46
C ALA A 189 -14.40 -1.85 0.28
N GLN A 190 -14.94 -2.50 -0.76
CA GLN A 190 -14.86 -3.97 -0.87
C GLN A 190 -13.41 -4.44 -1.11
N TYR A 191 -12.76 -3.93 -2.17
CA TYR A 191 -11.44 -4.39 -2.60
C TYR A 191 -10.28 -3.47 -2.17
N SER A 192 -10.56 -2.43 -1.39
CA SER A 192 -9.58 -1.43 -0.96
C SER A 192 -8.68 -1.92 0.17
N LYS A 193 -9.10 -2.91 0.99
CA LYS A 193 -8.26 -3.56 2.03
C LYS A 193 -7.72 -2.59 3.08
N GLU A 194 -8.51 -1.60 3.48
CA GLU A 194 -8.14 -0.55 4.42
C GLU A 194 -7.66 -1.09 5.77
N ILE A 195 -8.48 -1.91 6.44
CA ILE A 195 -8.13 -2.45 7.76
C ILE A 195 -6.96 -3.42 7.64
N GLN A 196 -6.95 -4.27 6.61
CA GLN A 196 -5.91 -5.27 6.41
C GLN A 196 -4.53 -4.61 6.22
N THR A 197 -4.42 -3.60 5.36
CA THR A 197 -3.14 -2.93 5.10
C THR A 197 -2.64 -2.10 6.29
N LEU A 198 -3.55 -1.51 7.09
CA LEU A 198 -3.21 -0.89 8.37
C LEU A 198 -2.71 -1.92 9.39
N VAL A 199 -3.36 -3.09 9.46
CA VAL A 199 -2.92 -4.21 10.30
C VAL A 199 -1.54 -4.69 9.87
N ASP A 200 -1.30 -4.89 8.57
CA ASP A 200 -0.03 -5.39 8.06
C ASP A 200 1.11 -4.40 8.32
N MET A 201 0.88 -3.09 8.17
CA MET A 201 1.83 -2.04 8.59
C MET A 201 2.15 -2.13 10.09
N TYR A 202 1.14 -2.26 10.96
CA TYR A 202 1.35 -2.35 12.40
C TYR A 202 2.13 -3.62 12.79
N LEU A 203 1.76 -4.76 12.23
CA LEU A 203 2.41 -6.04 12.53
C LEU A 203 3.86 -6.07 12.02
N ALA A 204 4.15 -5.43 10.88
CA ALA A 204 5.50 -5.37 10.32
C ALA A 204 6.44 -4.45 11.10
N ASN A 205 5.94 -3.32 11.63
CA ASN A 205 6.77 -2.31 12.30
C ASN A 205 6.02 -1.58 13.43
N PRO A 206 5.74 -2.26 14.55
CA PRO A 206 4.93 -1.68 15.62
C PRO A 206 5.58 -0.44 16.25
N SER A 207 6.90 -0.43 16.42
CA SER A 207 7.61 0.71 17.03
C SER A 207 7.56 2.00 16.20
N ALA A 208 7.47 1.93 14.87
CA ALA A 208 7.27 3.13 14.05
C ALA A 208 5.87 3.70 14.27
N PHE A 209 4.85 2.85 14.21
CA PHE A 209 3.46 3.30 14.25
C PHE A 209 2.96 3.63 15.65
N ASP A 210 3.51 3.03 16.70
CA ASP A 210 3.26 3.40 18.09
C ASP A 210 3.60 4.88 18.38
N ARG A 211 4.43 5.52 17.54
CA ARG A 211 4.88 6.91 17.68
C ARG A 211 4.12 7.90 16.80
N ILE A 212 3.29 7.43 15.87
CA ILE A 212 2.59 8.31 14.93
C ILE A 212 1.21 8.65 15.51
N HIS A 213 1.04 9.94 15.79
CA HIS A 213 -0.23 10.54 16.21
C HIS A 213 -0.62 11.65 15.23
N VAL A 214 -1.91 11.77 14.95
CA VAL A 214 -2.49 12.82 14.09
C VAL A 214 -3.45 13.64 14.94
N ASN A 215 -2.94 14.72 15.54
CA ASN A 215 -3.69 15.52 16.52
C ASN A 215 -4.95 16.19 15.94
N SER A 216 -5.02 16.37 14.62
CA SER A 216 -6.19 16.92 13.92
C SER A 216 -7.27 15.88 13.64
N ALA A 217 -7.00 14.59 13.84
CA ALA A 217 -7.95 13.52 13.52
C ALA A 217 -9.15 13.53 14.48
N VAL A 218 -10.36 13.48 13.93
CA VAL A 218 -11.60 13.48 14.70
C VAL A 218 -12.06 12.04 14.95
N TYR A 219 -12.41 11.71 16.18
CA TYR A 219 -13.05 10.45 16.56
C TYR A 219 -14.20 10.76 17.50
N LYS A 220 -15.42 10.85 16.96
CA LYS A 220 -16.60 11.26 17.72
C LYS A 220 -17.76 10.30 17.49
N GLY A 221 -18.43 9.88 18.55
CA GLY A 221 -19.66 9.09 18.49
C GLY A 221 -19.46 7.59 18.28
N LEU A 222 -18.23 7.09 18.25
CA LEU A 222 -17.98 5.64 18.20
C LEU A 222 -18.57 4.93 19.43
N PRO A 223 -19.05 3.67 19.30
CA PRO A 223 -19.58 2.90 20.42
C PRO A 223 -18.61 2.70 21.59
N VAL A 224 -17.31 2.68 21.29
CA VAL A 224 -16.23 2.50 22.26
C VAL A 224 -15.22 3.64 22.14
N THR A 225 -14.83 4.23 23.26
CA THR A 225 -13.76 5.22 23.33
C THR A 225 -12.45 4.54 23.70
N LEU A 226 -11.41 4.74 22.90
CA LEU A 226 -10.06 4.23 23.18
C LEU A 226 -9.27 5.17 24.10
N PRO A 227 -8.24 4.67 24.81
CA PRO A 227 -7.31 5.50 25.58
C PRO A 227 -6.73 6.68 24.77
N GLU A 228 -6.46 7.82 25.40
CA GLU A 228 -5.99 9.05 24.73
C GLU A 228 -4.63 8.86 24.00
N ASP A 229 -3.74 8.07 24.59
CA ASP A 229 -2.41 7.74 24.06
C ASP A 229 -2.41 6.63 23.00
N THR A 230 -3.59 6.14 22.58
CA THR A 230 -3.69 5.14 21.52
C THR A 230 -3.06 5.66 20.21
N PRO A 231 -2.11 4.91 19.60
CA PRO A 231 -1.50 5.27 18.32
C PRO A 231 -2.54 5.42 17.21
N GLU A 232 -2.31 6.34 16.28
CA GLU A 232 -3.30 6.67 15.26
C GLU A 232 -3.67 5.46 14.39
N ILE A 233 -2.70 4.61 14.04
CA ILE A 233 -2.97 3.39 13.26
C ILE A 233 -3.99 2.46 13.95
N VAL A 234 -3.95 2.38 15.28
CA VAL A 234 -4.86 1.55 16.08
C VAL A 234 -6.24 2.19 16.14
N ARG A 235 -6.31 3.52 16.23
CA ARG A 235 -7.58 4.26 16.14
C ARG A 235 -8.23 4.08 14.77
N LEU A 236 -7.45 4.07 13.69
CA LEU A 236 -7.93 3.82 12.32
C LEU A 236 -8.48 2.39 12.16
N ILE A 237 -7.75 1.39 12.66
CA ILE A 237 -8.23 -0.01 12.67
C ILE A 237 -9.55 -0.10 13.45
N HIS A 238 -9.62 0.49 14.64
CA HIS A 238 -10.82 0.50 15.46
C HIS A 238 -12.01 1.20 14.78
N TRP A 239 -11.77 2.35 14.15
CA TRP A 239 -12.79 3.05 13.34
C TRP A 239 -13.37 2.13 12.27
N GLY A 240 -12.51 1.49 11.47
CA GLY A 240 -12.94 0.57 10.43
C GLY A 240 -13.79 -0.57 10.99
N VAL A 241 -13.34 -1.19 12.09
CA VAL A 241 -14.05 -2.30 12.73
C VAL A 241 -15.43 -1.89 13.23
N GLU A 242 -15.54 -0.78 13.96
CA GLU A 242 -16.84 -0.32 14.49
C GLU A 242 -17.82 -0.01 13.37
N VAL A 243 -17.37 0.65 12.30
CA VAL A 243 -18.22 0.97 11.16
C VAL A 243 -18.67 -0.30 10.43
N LEU A 244 -17.77 -1.26 10.18
CA LEU A 244 -18.14 -2.52 9.52
C LEU A 244 -19.09 -3.37 10.37
N LEU A 245 -18.99 -3.33 11.71
CA LEU A 245 -19.91 -4.04 12.60
C LEU A 245 -21.28 -3.37 12.67
N GLU A 246 -21.34 -2.04 12.74
CA GLU A 246 -22.61 -1.31 12.67
C GLU A 246 -23.35 -1.59 11.37
N GLU A 247 -22.59 -1.67 10.27
CA GLU A 247 -23.14 -1.88 8.94
C GLU A 247 -23.45 -3.34 8.61
N ASP A 248 -23.27 -4.26 9.56
CA ASP A 248 -23.65 -5.68 9.44
C ASP A 248 -23.17 -6.28 8.10
N VAL A 249 -21.89 -6.05 7.78
CA VAL A 249 -21.37 -6.33 6.43
C VAL A 249 -21.32 -7.82 6.13
N ASN A 250 -21.91 -8.22 5.00
CA ASN A 250 -21.87 -9.62 4.52
C ASN A 250 -21.15 -9.79 3.17
N ASP A 251 -20.55 -8.73 2.63
CA ASP A 251 -19.67 -8.86 1.46
C ASP A 251 -18.39 -9.63 1.84
N PRO A 252 -17.95 -10.62 1.05
CA PRO A 252 -16.78 -11.45 1.37
C PRO A 252 -15.52 -10.60 1.58
N GLN A 253 -15.27 -9.58 0.75
CA GLN A 253 -14.03 -8.82 0.84
C GLN A 253 -14.04 -7.83 2.02
N LEU A 254 -15.21 -7.45 2.54
CA LEU A 254 -15.37 -6.71 3.81
C LEU A 254 -15.23 -7.62 5.03
N LYS A 255 -15.77 -8.85 4.99
CA LYS A 255 -15.55 -9.87 6.04
C LYS A 255 -14.05 -10.18 6.21
N GLU A 256 -13.30 -10.24 5.11
CA GLU A 256 -11.85 -10.42 5.13
C GLU A 256 -11.12 -9.30 5.91
N GLN A 257 -11.61 -8.06 5.87
CA GLN A 257 -11.04 -6.94 6.63
C GLN A 257 -11.27 -7.07 8.14
N LEU A 258 -12.46 -7.52 8.55
CA LEU A 258 -12.75 -7.85 9.94
C LEU A 258 -11.91 -9.04 10.43
N ALA A 259 -11.65 -10.03 9.58
CA ALA A 259 -10.77 -11.15 9.89
C ALA A 259 -9.32 -10.69 10.17
N ALA A 260 -8.80 -9.70 9.44
CA ALA A 260 -7.50 -9.12 9.71
C ALA A 260 -7.40 -8.49 11.11
N PHE A 261 -8.44 -7.75 11.53
CA PHE A 261 -8.53 -7.25 12.91
C PHE A 261 -8.60 -8.39 13.94
N ALA A 262 -9.49 -9.36 13.75
CA ALA A 262 -9.66 -10.47 14.69
C ALA A 262 -8.36 -11.27 14.84
N PHE A 263 -7.62 -11.46 13.74
CA PHE A 263 -6.30 -12.10 13.75
C PHE A 263 -5.28 -11.29 14.56
N ALA A 264 -5.18 -9.97 14.32
CA ALA A 264 -4.22 -9.08 14.97
C ALA A 264 -4.57 -8.68 16.41
N TYR A 265 -5.80 -8.95 16.87
CA TYR A 265 -6.32 -8.54 18.17
C TYR A 265 -5.38 -8.78 19.38
N PRO A 266 -4.62 -9.90 19.48
CA PRO A 266 -3.68 -10.09 20.58
C PRO A 266 -2.66 -8.95 20.77
N GLN A 267 -2.29 -8.25 19.69
CA GLN A 267 -1.37 -7.10 19.72
C GLN A 267 -2.09 -5.78 19.99
N LEU A 268 -3.40 -5.73 19.72
CA LEU A 268 -4.24 -4.54 19.87
C LEU A 268 -4.97 -4.48 21.21
N LYS A 269 -5.05 -5.60 21.95
CA LYS A 269 -5.84 -5.75 23.19
C LYS A 269 -5.51 -4.77 24.31
N LYS A 270 -4.30 -4.17 24.28
CA LYS A 270 -3.90 -3.14 25.26
C LYS A 270 -4.63 -1.81 25.02
N TYR A 271 -5.10 -1.58 23.79
CA TYR A 271 -5.81 -0.38 23.38
C TYR A 271 -7.30 -0.64 23.15
N ILE A 272 -7.64 -1.73 22.45
CA ILE A 272 -8.99 -2.07 22.02
C ILE A 272 -9.61 -3.09 22.99
N PRO A 273 -10.76 -2.77 23.63
CA PRO A 273 -11.42 -3.69 24.57
C PRO A 273 -11.88 -5.01 23.94
N ASP A 274 -11.91 -6.06 24.75
CA ASP A 274 -12.35 -7.40 24.34
C ASP A 274 -13.76 -7.42 23.75
N SER A 275 -14.66 -6.56 24.22
CA SER A 275 -16.03 -6.46 23.68
C SER A 275 -16.09 -6.12 22.18
N VAL A 276 -15.11 -5.41 21.63
CA VAL A 276 -15.03 -5.16 20.18
C VAL A 276 -14.61 -6.43 19.45
N TYR A 277 -13.62 -7.14 19.98
CA TYR A 277 -13.15 -8.42 19.45
C TYR A 277 -14.26 -9.48 19.43
N GLN A 278 -14.98 -9.65 20.55
CA GLN A 278 -16.08 -10.61 20.65
C GLN A 278 -17.21 -10.33 19.66
N ARG A 279 -17.56 -9.05 19.41
CA ARG A 279 -18.54 -8.70 18.37
C ARG A 279 -18.03 -9.07 16.98
N ALA A 280 -16.77 -8.75 16.68
CA ALA A 280 -16.17 -9.06 15.39
C ALA A 280 -16.11 -10.57 15.12
N THR A 281 -15.67 -11.38 16.07
CA THR A 281 -15.62 -12.83 15.88
C THR A 281 -17.00 -13.47 15.84
N ALA A 282 -17.94 -13.03 16.68
CA ALA A 282 -19.33 -13.51 16.61
C ALA A 282 -19.93 -13.26 15.22
N HIS A 283 -19.74 -12.06 14.66
CA HIS A 283 -20.19 -11.71 13.30
C HIS A 283 -19.53 -12.60 12.24
N LEU A 284 -18.20 -12.71 12.28
CA LEU A 284 -17.43 -13.49 11.32
C LEU A 284 -17.82 -14.97 11.35
N PHE A 285 -17.90 -15.59 12.53
CA PHE A 285 -18.26 -17.00 12.64
C PHE A 285 -19.69 -17.30 12.19
N ALA A 286 -20.61 -16.34 12.32
CA ALA A 286 -21.99 -16.50 11.88
C ALA A 286 -22.18 -16.35 10.36
N THR A 287 -21.31 -15.58 9.69
CA THR A 287 -21.52 -15.16 8.30
C THR A 287 -20.45 -15.66 7.32
N TRP A 288 -19.38 -16.32 7.78
CA TRP A 288 -18.23 -16.67 6.92
C TRP A 288 -18.60 -17.53 5.71
N ASP A 289 -19.50 -18.48 5.89
CA ASP A 289 -19.97 -19.41 4.85
C ASP A 289 -21.36 -19.06 4.30
N ASP A 290 -21.86 -17.86 4.61
CA ASP A 290 -23.14 -17.39 4.08
C ASP A 290 -23.02 -17.10 2.58
N PRO A 291 -23.75 -17.81 1.69
CA PRO A 291 -23.72 -17.53 0.26
C PRO A 291 -24.35 -16.17 -0.10
N ALA A 292 -25.16 -15.61 0.80
CA ALA A 292 -25.80 -14.31 0.64
C ALA A 292 -24.75 -13.18 0.66
N ARG A 293 -25.04 -12.06 -0.01
CA ARG A 293 -24.15 -10.87 -0.11
C ARG A 293 -24.99 -9.60 -0.17
N ASP A 294 -25.68 -9.38 0.95
CA ASP A 294 -26.95 -8.65 0.95
C ASP A 294 -26.79 -7.15 1.17
N ARG A 295 -25.58 -6.72 1.54
CA ARG A 295 -25.21 -5.32 1.72
C ARG A 295 -23.90 -5.05 0.99
N TYR A 296 -23.74 -3.83 0.48
CA TYR A 296 -22.49 -3.34 -0.10
C TYR A 296 -21.98 -4.13 -1.32
N SER A 297 -22.83 -4.47 -2.28
CA SER A 297 -22.47 -5.28 -3.47
C SER A 297 -22.40 -4.50 -4.79
N TRP A 298 -22.51 -3.16 -4.78
CA TRP A 298 -22.52 -2.35 -6.02
C TRP A 298 -21.19 -2.36 -6.79
N GLN A 299 -20.10 -2.84 -6.18
CA GLN A 299 -18.82 -3.06 -6.85
C GLN A 299 -18.49 -4.55 -7.00
N ALA A 300 -19.52 -5.39 -7.07
CA ALA A 300 -19.41 -6.82 -7.27
C ALA A 300 -19.80 -7.20 -8.71
N LEU A 301 -19.00 -6.72 -9.68
CA LEU A 301 -19.30 -6.81 -11.11
C LEU A 301 -19.14 -8.23 -11.66
N THR A 302 -18.36 -9.06 -10.98
CA THR A 302 -18.11 -10.46 -11.30
C THR A 302 -19.07 -11.35 -10.51
N PRO A 303 -19.80 -12.29 -11.13
CA PRO A 303 -20.67 -13.22 -10.40
C PRO A 303 -19.91 -14.10 -9.41
N HIS A 304 -20.29 -14.08 -8.13
CA HIS A 304 -19.76 -14.89 -7.03
C HIS A 304 -20.81 -15.07 -5.90
N THR A 305 -20.50 -15.82 -4.85
CA THR A 305 -21.32 -15.85 -3.61
C THR A 305 -20.53 -15.25 -2.44
N GLY A 306 -21.19 -15.00 -1.32
CA GLY A 306 -20.56 -14.52 -0.08
C GLY A 306 -19.78 -15.58 0.71
N ASP A 307 -19.83 -16.85 0.30
CA ASP A 307 -19.24 -17.98 1.03
C ASP A 307 -17.71 -18.00 0.87
N LEU A 308 -16.99 -17.64 1.94
CA LEU A 308 -15.52 -17.60 1.95
C LEU A 308 -14.87 -18.98 2.07
N LEU A 309 -15.62 -20.06 2.26
CA LEU A 309 -15.10 -21.43 2.26
C LEU A 309 -15.10 -22.09 0.88
N GLN A 310 -15.76 -21.47 -0.09
CA GLN A 310 -15.77 -21.94 -1.48
C GLN A 310 -14.41 -21.71 -2.15
N VAL A 311 -14.23 -22.36 -3.30
CA VAL A 311 -13.14 -22.03 -4.22
C VAL A 311 -13.64 -20.98 -5.21
N TYR A 312 -13.07 -19.79 -5.14
CA TYR A 312 -13.26 -18.72 -6.11
C TYR A 312 -12.41 -19.00 -7.35
N THR A 313 -13.09 -19.28 -8.47
CA THR A 313 -12.44 -19.60 -9.75
C THR A 313 -12.42 -18.42 -10.72
N GLN A 314 -12.99 -17.29 -10.31
CA GLN A 314 -13.10 -16.09 -11.12
C GLN A 314 -11.85 -15.23 -10.95
N VAL A 315 -11.46 -14.54 -12.03
CA VAL A 315 -10.55 -13.39 -11.96
C VAL A 315 -11.44 -12.16 -12.07
N GLY A 316 -11.45 -11.31 -11.04
CA GLY A 316 -12.30 -10.13 -11.04
C GLY A 316 -11.86 -9.06 -12.05
N THR A 317 -12.60 -7.95 -12.09
CA THR A 317 -12.38 -6.89 -13.09
C THR A 317 -11.07 -6.13 -12.83
N GLY A 318 -10.63 -5.35 -13.83
CA GLY A 318 -9.46 -4.49 -13.67
C GLY A 318 -9.64 -3.36 -12.65
N LYS A 319 -10.87 -3.15 -12.15
CA LYS A 319 -11.13 -2.26 -11.02
C LYS A 319 -10.53 -2.78 -9.72
N GLY A 320 -10.32 -4.10 -9.63
CA GLY A 320 -9.63 -4.85 -8.58
C GLY A 320 -10.50 -5.57 -7.55
N GLU A 321 -11.80 -5.65 -7.79
CA GLU A 321 -12.65 -6.64 -7.13
C GLU A 321 -12.13 -8.07 -7.36
N LEU A 322 -12.33 -8.98 -6.39
CA LEU A 322 -11.96 -10.41 -6.49
C LEU A 322 -10.56 -10.62 -7.06
N ALA A 323 -9.56 -9.99 -6.43
CA ALA A 323 -8.17 -10.31 -6.70
C ALA A 323 -7.94 -11.83 -6.58
N PRO A 324 -7.25 -12.47 -7.54
CA PRO A 324 -7.00 -13.90 -7.46
C PRO A 324 -6.40 -14.29 -6.11
N GLY A 325 -7.05 -15.20 -5.39
CA GLY A 325 -6.60 -15.66 -4.08
C GLY A 325 -6.95 -14.76 -2.90
N HIS A 326 -7.86 -13.80 -3.05
CA HIS A 326 -8.32 -12.93 -1.96
C HIS A 326 -8.78 -13.69 -0.70
N SER A 327 -9.32 -14.90 -0.84
CA SER A 327 -9.77 -15.72 0.30
C SER A 327 -8.67 -16.59 0.94
N VAL A 328 -7.45 -16.69 0.37
CA VAL A 328 -6.40 -17.58 0.90
C VAL A 328 -5.96 -17.14 2.30
N TRP A 329 -5.40 -15.94 2.40
CA TRP A 329 -4.85 -15.43 3.67
C TRP A 329 -5.93 -15.18 4.72
N PRO A 330 -7.11 -14.62 4.39
CA PRO A 330 -8.20 -14.46 5.36
C PRO A 330 -8.72 -15.78 5.95
N ASN A 331 -8.73 -16.88 5.18
CA ASN A 331 -9.04 -18.20 5.74
C ASN A 331 -7.93 -18.71 6.67
N VAL A 332 -6.65 -18.42 6.39
CA VAL A 332 -5.57 -18.74 7.35
C VAL A 332 -5.70 -17.90 8.63
N MET A 333 -6.05 -16.62 8.50
CA MET A 333 -6.35 -15.76 9.65
C MET A 333 -7.48 -16.34 10.50
N MET A 334 -8.62 -16.72 9.88
CA MET A 334 -9.75 -17.31 10.59
C MET A 334 -9.42 -18.66 11.21
N TYR A 335 -8.53 -19.46 10.60
CA TYR A 335 -8.02 -20.69 11.22
C TYR A 335 -7.30 -20.40 12.54
N GLU A 336 -6.45 -19.37 12.58
CA GLU A 336 -5.73 -19.00 13.81
C GLU A 336 -6.66 -18.42 14.88
N VAL A 337 -7.65 -17.63 14.47
CA VAL A 337 -8.70 -17.12 15.37
C VAL A 337 -9.50 -18.29 15.96
N ALA A 338 -9.97 -19.23 15.12
CA ALA A 338 -10.75 -20.38 15.57
C ALA A 338 -9.95 -21.31 16.50
N LYS A 339 -8.66 -21.54 16.20
CA LYS A 339 -7.75 -22.29 17.09
C LYS A 339 -7.56 -21.60 18.43
N ARG A 340 -7.35 -20.29 18.42
CA ARG A 340 -7.18 -19.50 19.65
C ARG A 340 -8.43 -19.55 20.53
N GLU A 341 -9.61 -19.63 19.92
CA GLU A 341 -10.89 -19.77 20.63
C GLU A 341 -11.27 -21.22 20.97
N GLY A 342 -10.45 -22.21 20.58
CA GLY A 342 -10.70 -23.61 20.88
C GLY A 342 -11.91 -24.20 20.17
N ARG A 343 -12.24 -23.70 18.96
CA ARG A 343 -13.38 -24.20 18.19
C ARG A 343 -13.07 -25.52 17.48
N ASP A 344 -14.00 -26.47 17.57
CA ASP A 344 -13.88 -27.78 16.91
C ASP A 344 -13.89 -27.71 15.38
N ASP A 345 -14.41 -26.61 14.81
CA ASP A 345 -14.55 -26.42 13.37
C ASP A 345 -13.36 -25.69 12.73
N ALA A 346 -12.28 -25.40 13.47
CA ALA A 346 -11.15 -24.61 12.99
C ALA A 346 -10.56 -25.11 11.65
N ASP A 347 -10.42 -26.42 11.48
CA ASP A 347 -9.82 -27.02 10.27
C ASP A 347 -10.60 -26.69 8.98
N ARG A 348 -11.88 -26.28 9.05
CA ARG A 348 -12.65 -25.88 7.86
C ARG A 348 -12.02 -24.69 7.13
N TYR A 349 -11.46 -23.74 7.88
CA TYR A 349 -10.84 -22.53 7.35
C TYR A 349 -9.51 -22.87 6.67
N LEU A 350 -8.65 -23.66 7.34
CA LEU A 350 -7.40 -24.11 6.75
C LEU A 350 -7.65 -24.93 5.46
N ASN A 351 -8.64 -25.82 5.48
CA ASN A 351 -9.03 -26.59 4.30
C ASN A 351 -9.49 -25.69 3.13
N ALA A 352 -10.23 -24.61 3.42
CA ALA A 352 -10.63 -23.63 2.40
C ALA A 352 -9.42 -22.91 1.80
N ALA A 353 -8.49 -22.42 2.64
CA ALA A 353 -7.24 -21.81 2.18
C ALA A 353 -6.42 -22.77 1.30
N GLN A 354 -6.31 -24.05 1.68
CA GLN A 354 -5.63 -25.09 0.91
C GLN A 354 -6.28 -25.32 -0.46
N LYS A 355 -7.61 -25.44 -0.51
CA LYS A 355 -8.36 -25.65 -1.76
C LYS A 355 -8.22 -24.45 -2.69
N GLN A 356 -8.37 -23.24 -2.16
CA GLN A 356 -8.17 -22.01 -2.95
C GLN A 356 -6.75 -21.93 -3.48
N ALA A 357 -5.73 -22.09 -2.62
CA ALA A 357 -4.33 -22.03 -3.03
C ALA A 357 -3.98 -23.12 -4.07
N SER A 358 -4.53 -24.32 -3.93
CA SER A 358 -4.34 -25.42 -4.90
C SER A 358 -4.95 -25.04 -6.26
N TRP A 359 -6.18 -24.52 -6.26
CA TRP A 359 -6.83 -24.08 -7.49
C TRP A 359 -6.00 -23.00 -8.20
N LEU A 360 -5.49 -22.01 -7.46
CA LEU A 360 -4.66 -20.94 -8.04
C LEU A 360 -3.42 -21.50 -8.74
N VAL A 361 -2.63 -22.34 -8.06
CA VAL A 361 -1.36 -22.84 -8.60
C VAL A 361 -1.53 -23.82 -9.75
N ASP A 362 -2.69 -24.48 -9.83
CA ASP A 362 -2.98 -25.49 -10.86
C ASP A 362 -3.71 -24.90 -12.08
N ASN A 363 -4.41 -23.77 -11.95
CA ASN A 363 -5.34 -23.28 -12.99
C ASN A 363 -5.07 -21.86 -13.50
N LEU A 364 -4.36 -21.01 -12.77
CA LEU A 364 -4.09 -19.65 -13.25
C LEU A 364 -3.04 -19.66 -14.37
N ASP A 365 -3.41 -19.07 -15.51
CA ASP A 365 -2.47 -18.79 -16.59
C ASP A 365 -1.72 -17.49 -16.32
N LEU A 366 -0.45 -17.60 -15.92
CA LEU A 366 0.39 -16.43 -15.66
C LEU A 366 0.79 -15.67 -16.93
N THR A 367 0.63 -16.27 -18.12
CA THR A 367 0.86 -15.54 -19.38
C THR A 367 -0.25 -14.54 -19.66
N ASP A 368 -1.44 -14.75 -19.11
CA ASP A 368 -2.53 -13.78 -19.13
C ASP A 368 -2.17 -12.56 -18.27
N PRO A 369 -2.00 -11.37 -18.86
CA PRO A 369 -1.66 -10.17 -18.11
C PRO A 369 -2.72 -9.76 -17.08
N ARG A 370 -3.97 -10.25 -17.21
CA ARG A 370 -5.03 -10.01 -16.23
C ARG A 370 -4.74 -10.62 -14.86
N VAL A 371 -3.95 -11.69 -14.81
CA VAL A 371 -3.58 -12.38 -13.56
C VAL A 371 -2.37 -11.75 -12.87
N THR A 372 -1.51 -11.06 -13.64
CA THR A 372 -0.17 -10.64 -13.19
C THR A 372 -0.04 -9.13 -13.00
N LYS A 373 -0.84 -8.34 -13.74
CA LYS A 373 -0.96 -6.87 -13.61
C LYS A 373 -2.40 -6.36 -13.74
N GLY A 374 -3.38 -7.22 -14.03
CA GLY A 374 -4.72 -6.85 -14.51
C GLY A 374 -5.56 -5.90 -13.68
N GLN A 375 -5.24 -5.75 -12.40
CA GLN A 375 -5.98 -4.93 -11.46
C GLN A 375 -5.19 -3.67 -11.10
N ARG A 376 -5.88 -2.53 -11.11
CA ARG A 376 -5.24 -1.21 -10.92
C ARG A 376 -4.74 -0.91 -9.50
N GLN A 377 -4.83 -1.86 -8.56
CA GLN A 377 -4.52 -1.72 -7.13
C GLN A 377 -4.44 -3.06 -6.32
N SER A 378 -5.33 -4.05 -6.56
CA SER A 378 -5.46 -5.22 -5.66
C SER A 378 -4.62 -6.44 -6.06
N GLU A 379 -3.77 -6.31 -7.07
CA GLU A 379 -2.94 -7.40 -7.57
C GLU A 379 -1.93 -7.98 -6.54
N HIS A 380 -1.59 -7.21 -5.50
CA HIS A 380 -0.64 -7.62 -4.47
C HIS A 380 -1.12 -8.87 -3.72
N VAL A 381 -2.44 -9.00 -3.56
CA VAL A 381 -3.14 -10.02 -2.77
C VAL A 381 -2.75 -11.45 -3.17
N LEU A 382 -2.57 -11.72 -4.47
CA LEU A 382 -2.27 -13.08 -4.96
C LEU A 382 -0.96 -13.60 -4.37
N ILE A 383 0.12 -12.85 -4.54
CA ILE A 383 1.46 -13.30 -4.16
C ILE A 383 1.66 -13.14 -2.66
N THR A 384 1.20 -12.04 -2.05
CA THR A 384 1.34 -11.86 -0.60
C THR A 384 0.59 -12.95 0.17
N GLY A 385 -0.65 -13.26 -0.22
CA GLY A 385 -1.45 -14.29 0.45
C GLY A 385 -0.90 -15.71 0.29
N LEU A 386 -0.39 -16.06 -0.90
CA LEU A 386 0.28 -17.36 -1.14
C LEU A 386 1.57 -17.49 -0.33
N VAL A 387 2.38 -16.43 -0.26
CA VAL A 387 3.64 -16.41 0.50
C VAL A 387 3.35 -16.49 2.00
N GLN A 388 2.43 -15.68 2.53
CA GLN A 388 2.06 -15.72 3.94
C GLN A 388 1.54 -17.09 4.36
N PHE A 389 0.73 -17.75 3.51
CA PHE A 389 0.28 -19.10 3.79
C PHE A 389 1.45 -20.11 3.78
N ALA A 390 2.32 -20.06 2.77
CA ALA A 390 3.47 -20.96 2.66
C ALA A 390 4.48 -20.80 3.81
N GLU A 391 4.69 -19.58 4.32
CA GLU A 391 5.59 -19.35 5.45
C GLU A 391 4.97 -19.73 6.79
N SER A 392 3.67 -19.45 6.99
CA SER A 392 2.98 -19.75 8.24
C SER A 392 2.74 -21.25 8.41
N TYR A 393 2.50 -21.96 7.30
CA TYR A 393 2.14 -23.36 7.27
C TYR A 393 2.82 -24.13 6.13
N PRO A 394 4.16 -24.25 6.13
CA PRO A 394 4.93 -24.83 5.02
C PRO A 394 4.53 -26.27 4.68
N ASP A 395 4.17 -27.07 5.68
CA ASP A 395 3.75 -28.47 5.49
C ASP A 395 2.29 -28.63 5.05
N LYS A 396 1.49 -27.55 5.10
CA LYS A 396 0.07 -27.54 4.72
C LYS A 396 -0.19 -26.77 3.44
N ALA A 397 0.64 -25.81 3.08
CA ALA A 397 0.53 -25.08 1.83
C ALA A 397 0.72 -26.03 0.63
N PRO A 398 0.05 -25.80 -0.51
CA PRO A 398 0.22 -26.62 -1.69
C PRO A 398 1.67 -26.63 -2.16
N ARG A 399 2.22 -27.81 -2.46
CA ARG A 399 3.63 -27.98 -2.88
C ARG A 399 4.01 -27.15 -4.12
N GLY A 400 3.04 -26.75 -4.94
CA GLY A 400 3.24 -25.95 -6.16
C GLY A 400 3.53 -24.47 -5.92
N VAL A 401 3.33 -23.93 -4.71
CA VAL A 401 3.39 -22.48 -4.45
C VAL A 401 4.74 -21.87 -4.81
N THR A 402 5.86 -22.43 -4.34
CA THR A 402 7.19 -21.88 -4.66
C THR A 402 7.48 -21.88 -6.15
N ARG A 403 7.06 -22.93 -6.88
CA ARG A 403 7.21 -23.00 -8.35
C ARG A 403 6.35 -21.94 -9.04
N PHE A 404 5.11 -21.77 -8.62
CA PHE A 404 4.19 -20.76 -9.14
C PHE A 404 4.73 -19.34 -8.94
N VAL A 405 5.17 -19.02 -7.71
CA VAL A 405 5.76 -17.71 -7.38
C VAL A 405 7.04 -17.45 -8.17
N ARG A 406 7.88 -18.47 -8.38
CA ARG A 406 9.07 -18.35 -9.23
C ARG A 406 8.71 -18.02 -10.68
N GLU A 407 7.68 -18.64 -11.23
CA GLU A 407 7.24 -18.36 -12.61
C GLU A 407 6.61 -16.97 -12.73
N TRP A 408 5.79 -16.55 -11.76
CA TRP A 408 5.30 -15.18 -11.67
C TRP A 408 6.46 -14.17 -11.62
N ALA A 409 7.48 -14.46 -10.81
CA ALA A 409 8.67 -13.61 -10.68
C ALA A 409 9.43 -13.50 -12.01
N ARG A 410 9.58 -14.60 -12.75
CA ARG A 410 10.20 -14.59 -14.08
C ARG A 410 9.47 -13.65 -15.03
N ILE A 411 8.13 -13.70 -15.06
CA ILE A 411 7.29 -12.85 -15.91
C ILE A 411 7.37 -11.39 -15.46
N ALA A 412 7.35 -11.11 -14.16
CA ALA A 412 7.50 -9.76 -13.63
C ALA A 412 8.87 -9.16 -14.01
N VAL A 413 9.94 -9.96 -13.93
CA VAL A 413 11.29 -9.54 -14.37
C VAL A 413 11.32 -9.27 -15.87
N GLU A 414 10.81 -10.18 -16.70
CA GLU A 414 10.76 -10.03 -18.16
C GLU A 414 9.98 -8.77 -18.58
N ARG A 415 8.84 -8.50 -17.94
CA ARG A 415 8.02 -7.31 -18.24
C ARG A 415 8.62 -6.01 -17.72
N SER A 416 9.59 -6.09 -16.81
CA SER A 416 10.33 -4.96 -16.26
C SER A 416 11.67 -4.72 -16.95
N ASP A 417 12.06 -5.52 -17.94
CA ASP A 417 13.27 -5.31 -18.72
C ASP A 417 13.06 -4.18 -19.74
N ASN A 418 13.19 -2.94 -19.28
CA ASN A 418 13.05 -1.72 -20.06
C ASN A 418 13.72 -0.52 -19.36
N LEU A 419 13.73 0.62 -20.05
CA LEU A 419 14.33 1.89 -19.62
C LEU A 419 13.99 2.35 -18.19
N TRP A 420 12.81 1.97 -17.67
CA TRP A 420 12.29 2.44 -16.38
C TRP A 420 12.34 1.39 -15.29
N ASP A 421 12.79 0.17 -15.62
CA ASP A 421 12.52 -1.01 -14.81
C ASP A 421 11.01 -1.15 -14.47
N PHE A 422 10.14 -0.62 -15.34
CA PHE A 422 8.70 -0.53 -15.09
C PHE A 422 8.02 -1.83 -15.50
N ARG A 423 7.30 -2.50 -14.59
CA ARG A 423 6.57 -3.71 -14.94
C ARG A 423 5.41 -3.40 -15.88
N ARG A 424 5.59 -3.72 -17.17
CA ARG A 424 4.59 -3.55 -18.23
C ARG A 424 3.40 -4.49 -18.03
N TYR A 425 2.25 -4.12 -18.59
CA TYR A 425 1.05 -4.96 -18.61
C TYR A 425 1.31 -6.23 -19.43
N SER A 426 1.81 -6.09 -20.65
CA SER A 426 2.15 -7.19 -21.58
C SER A 426 3.37 -6.81 -22.43
N ALA A 427 3.78 -7.69 -23.34
CA ALA A 427 4.91 -7.42 -24.23
C ALA A 427 4.69 -6.20 -25.15
N ASP A 428 3.45 -5.92 -25.50
CA ASP A 428 2.99 -4.87 -26.42
C ASP A 428 2.34 -3.66 -25.73
N ARG A 429 2.20 -3.69 -24.40
CA ARG A 429 1.45 -2.67 -23.66
C ARG A 429 2.04 -2.37 -22.27
N TRP A 430 2.11 -1.09 -21.92
CA TRP A 430 2.72 -0.62 -20.68
C TRP A 430 1.77 -0.64 -19.48
N THR A 431 0.58 -0.05 -19.63
CA THR A 431 -0.39 0.13 -18.55
C THR A 431 -1.64 -0.73 -18.77
N ILE A 432 -2.44 -0.95 -17.73
CA ILE A 432 -3.69 -1.70 -17.81
C ILE A 432 -4.62 -1.08 -18.88
N PRO A 433 -5.31 -1.88 -19.71
CA PRO A 433 -6.31 -1.39 -20.67
C PRO A 433 -7.64 -1.02 -20.00
N ALA A 434 -8.54 -0.37 -20.76
CA ALA A 434 -9.93 -0.23 -20.35
C ALA A 434 -10.57 -1.60 -20.00
N PHE A 435 -11.49 -1.60 -19.03
CA PHE A 435 -12.10 -2.81 -18.47
C PHE A 435 -13.53 -2.56 -17.98
N THR A 436 -14.31 -3.63 -17.76
CA THR A 436 -15.65 -3.55 -17.17
C THR A 436 -15.62 -2.99 -15.75
N GLY A 437 -16.42 -1.96 -15.47
CA GLY A 437 -16.37 -1.22 -14.20
C GLY A 437 -15.39 -0.04 -14.20
N GLY A 438 -14.64 0.12 -15.29
CA GLY A 438 -13.87 1.31 -15.62
C GLY A 438 -14.56 2.15 -16.71
N GLY A 439 -14.00 3.32 -16.99
CA GLY A 439 -14.40 4.15 -18.12
C GLY A 439 -13.97 3.54 -19.47
N ALA A 440 -14.37 4.19 -20.57
CA ALA A 440 -14.01 3.76 -21.93
C ALA A 440 -12.51 3.95 -22.24
N ASP A 441 -11.83 4.81 -21.49
CA ASP A 441 -10.41 5.11 -21.63
C ASP A 441 -9.55 4.26 -20.69
N ASP A 442 -8.24 4.24 -20.96
CA ASP A 442 -7.26 3.62 -20.08
C ASP A 442 -7.38 4.19 -18.65
N PRO A 443 -7.51 3.32 -17.64
CA PRO A 443 -7.70 3.73 -16.26
C PRO A 443 -6.45 4.41 -15.71
N ASN A 444 -6.63 5.20 -14.66
CA ASN A 444 -5.52 5.60 -13.81
C ASN A 444 -5.03 4.40 -12.98
N GLU A 445 -3.75 4.04 -12.97
CA GLU A 445 -3.26 2.78 -12.35
C GLU A 445 -2.30 3.00 -11.18
N VAL A 446 -2.46 4.08 -10.43
CA VAL A 446 -1.51 4.43 -9.34
C VAL A 446 -1.39 3.31 -8.32
N GLY A 447 -2.51 2.67 -7.93
CA GLY A 447 -2.47 1.54 -6.99
C GLY A 447 -1.66 0.35 -7.50
N ASN A 448 -1.56 0.13 -8.80
CA ASN A 448 -0.72 -0.91 -9.37
C ASN A 448 0.76 -0.58 -9.18
N VAL A 449 1.13 0.68 -9.42
CA VAL A 449 2.50 1.16 -9.23
C VAL A 449 2.86 1.19 -7.75
N ALA A 450 2.01 1.78 -6.93
CA ALA A 450 2.19 1.92 -5.49
C ALA A 450 2.17 0.56 -4.79
N GLY A 451 1.30 -0.37 -5.20
CA GLY A 451 1.13 -1.69 -4.60
C GLY A 451 2.14 -2.75 -5.02
N PHE A 452 2.92 -2.54 -6.08
CA PHE A 452 3.76 -3.60 -6.64
C PHE A 452 4.93 -4.04 -5.74
N SER A 453 5.44 -3.17 -4.86
CA SER A 453 6.55 -3.57 -3.98
C SER A 453 6.15 -4.75 -3.09
N ALA A 454 4.90 -4.81 -2.65
CA ALA A 454 4.40 -5.90 -1.81
C ALA A 454 4.57 -7.31 -2.43
N PRO A 455 3.96 -7.64 -3.59
CA PRO A 455 4.11 -8.96 -4.18
C PRO A 455 5.55 -9.25 -4.62
N ALA A 456 6.31 -8.24 -5.05
CA ALA A 456 7.70 -8.42 -5.45
C ALA A 456 8.60 -8.79 -4.26
N LEU A 457 8.45 -8.11 -3.13
CA LEU A 457 9.23 -8.37 -1.92
C LEU A 457 8.78 -9.66 -1.22
N ALA A 458 7.47 -9.97 -1.24
CA ALA A 458 6.96 -11.26 -0.77
C ALA A 458 7.55 -12.43 -1.58
N ALA A 459 7.54 -12.32 -2.92
CA ALA A 459 8.18 -13.31 -3.78
C ALA A 459 9.69 -13.41 -3.52
N ALA A 460 10.40 -12.28 -3.39
CA ALA A 460 11.83 -12.27 -3.11
C ALA A 460 12.18 -12.93 -1.77
N ARG A 461 11.32 -12.78 -0.76
CA ARG A 461 11.46 -13.43 0.55
C ARG A 461 11.30 -14.95 0.43
N LEU A 462 10.23 -15.43 -0.21
CA LEU A 462 9.99 -16.88 -0.40
C LEU A 462 11.08 -17.55 -1.26
N LEU A 463 11.59 -16.85 -2.28
CA LEU A 463 12.62 -17.36 -3.17
C LEU A 463 14.04 -17.37 -2.56
N GLY A 464 14.25 -16.64 -1.45
CA GLY A 464 15.51 -16.62 -0.71
C GLY A 464 16.72 -16.22 -1.57
N ASN A 465 17.61 -17.18 -1.80
CA ASN A 465 18.86 -16.97 -2.54
C ASN A 465 18.72 -17.08 -4.07
N ASP A 466 17.50 -17.21 -4.59
CA ASP A 466 17.31 -17.23 -6.04
C ASP A 466 17.77 -15.91 -6.69
N PRO A 467 18.42 -15.93 -7.87
CA PRO A 467 18.80 -14.71 -8.58
C PRO A 467 17.62 -13.77 -8.87
N LEU A 468 16.41 -14.31 -9.06
CA LEU A 468 15.21 -13.49 -9.24
C LEU A 468 14.89 -12.66 -8.00
N ALA A 469 15.22 -13.13 -6.79
CA ALA A 469 14.93 -12.40 -5.55
C ALA A 469 15.69 -11.06 -5.47
N GLY A 470 16.96 -11.04 -5.91
CA GLY A 470 17.74 -9.81 -6.00
C GLY A 470 17.13 -8.83 -7.01
N ARG A 471 16.76 -9.34 -8.20
CA ARG A 471 16.17 -8.51 -9.25
C ARG A 471 14.77 -7.99 -8.88
N LEU A 472 13.95 -8.79 -8.19
CA LEU A 472 12.65 -8.34 -7.69
C LEU A 472 12.76 -7.18 -6.69
N ARG A 473 13.79 -7.18 -5.82
CA ARG A 473 14.04 -6.03 -4.92
C ARG A 473 14.39 -4.76 -5.70
N GLU A 474 15.22 -4.86 -6.74
CA GLU A 474 15.54 -3.73 -7.60
C GLU A 474 14.30 -3.18 -8.32
N ILE A 475 13.45 -4.08 -8.83
CA ILE A 475 12.22 -3.72 -9.52
C ILE A 475 11.25 -3.08 -8.52
N ALA A 476 11.03 -3.67 -7.34
CA ALA A 476 10.22 -3.07 -6.27
C ALA A 476 10.64 -1.62 -5.97
N THR A 477 11.95 -1.36 -5.79
CA THR A 477 12.47 0.01 -5.65
C THR A 477 12.15 0.87 -6.87
N ALA A 478 12.29 0.35 -8.10
CA ALA A 478 11.99 1.11 -9.30
C ALA A 478 10.51 1.49 -9.48
N GLN A 479 9.55 0.71 -8.98
CA GLN A 479 8.15 1.14 -8.95
C GLN A 479 7.91 2.28 -7.94
N VAL A 480 8.60 2.27 -6.80
CA VAL A 480 8.62 3.42 -5.90
C VAL A 480 9.26 4.62 -6.59
N ASP A 481 10.40 4.44 -7.26
CA ASP A 481 11.04 5.54 -8.00
C ASP A 481 10.09 6.09 -9.08
N ASN A 482 9.33 5.23 -9.77
CA ASN A 482 8.30 5.64 -10.72
C ASN A 482 7.21 6.48 -10.05
N LEU A 483 6.69 6.04 -8.90
CA LEU A 483 5.72 6.80 -8.10
C LEU A 483 6.25 8.19 -7.72
N PHE A 484 7.56 8.29 -7.45
CA PHE A 484 8.22 9.51 -6.98
C PHE A 484 8.88 10.37 -8.09
N GLY A 485 8.76 10.01 -9.36
CA GLY A 485 9.16 10.86 -10.49
C GLY A 485 10.21 10.30 -11.45
N ARG A 486 10.77 9.11 -11.20
CA ARG A 486 11.55 8.36 -12.22
C ARG A 486 10.59 7.69 -13.20
N ASN A 487 9.89 8.51 -13.96
CA ASN A 487 8.90 8.07 -14.93
C ASN A 487 8.88 9.03 -16.14
N PRO A 488 8.23 8.68 -17.25
CA PRO A 488 8.24 9.51 -18.45
C PRO A 488 7.71 10.93 -18.27
N ALA A 489 6.87 11.18 -17.27
CA ALA A 489 6.33 12.49 -16.95
C ALA A 489 7.23 13.31 -16.01
N GLY A 490 8.28 12.71 -15.42
CA GLY A 490 9.18 13.40 -14.49
C GLY A 490 8.49 13.98 -13.25
N ARG A 491 7.38 13.36 -12.82
CA ARG A 491 6.46 13.89 -11.80
C ARG A 491 6.08 12.83 -10.79
N HIS A 492 5.93 13.24 -9.53
CA HIS A 492 5.35 12.40 -8.49
C HIS A 492 3.88 12.10 -8.81
N ALA A 493 3.39 10.96 -8.36
CA ALA A 493 2.02 10.51 -8.57
C ALA A 493 0.94 11.29 -7.79
N SER A 494 1.34 12.34 -7.08
CA SER A 494 0.47 13.19 -6.25
C SER A 494 0.66 14.61 -6.71
N TYR A 495 -0.44 15.34 -6.93
CA TYR A 495 -0.41 16.75 -7.31
C TYR A 495 0.26 17.59 -6.21
N ASP A 496 -0.15 17.36 -4.97
CA ASP A 496 0.31 18.09 -3.79
C ASP A 496 1.63 17.57 -3.21
N ALA A 497 2.32 16.66 -3.90
CA ALA A 497 3.61 16.13 -3.43
C ALA A 497 4.64 17.20 -3.06
N PRO A 498 4.74 18.36 -3.75
CA PRO A 498 5.68 19.43 -3.36
C PRO A 498 5.24 20.26 -2.15
N SER A 499 4.02 20.06 -1.65
CA SER A 499 3.53 20.81 -0.49
C SER A 499 4.31 20.47 0.77
N GLY A 500 4.84 21.49 1.46
CA GLY A 500 5.50 21.29 2.75
C GLY A 500 4.55 20.81 3.87
N THR A 501 3.23 20.99 3.71
CA THR A 501 2.23 20.62 4.72
C THR A 501 1.53 19.31 4.42
N ALA A 502 1.26 19.01 3.14
CA ALA A 502 0.48 17.84 2.72
C ALA A 502 1.28 16.82 1.88
N GLY A 503 2.43 17.24 1.35
CA GLY A 503 3.24 16.49 0.39
C GLY A 503 4.39 15.68 1.00
N PHE A 504 5.31 15.25 0.14
CA PHE A 504 6.43 14.38 0.49
C PHE A 504 7.74 15.18 0.49
N GLU A 505 8.56 14.96 1.50
CA GLU A 505 9.85 15.64 1.63
C GLU A 505 10.72 15.46 0.38
N GLY A 506 11.30 16.56 -0.11
CA GLY A 506 12.22 16.57 -1.25
C GLY A 506 11.57 16.49 -2.63
N VAL A 507 10.24 16.41 -2.73
CA VAL A 507 9.58 16.37 -4.04
C VAL A 507 9.39 17.79 -4.60
N GLU A 508 9.94 18.04 -5.79
CA GLU A 508 9.84 19.35 -6.46
C GLU A 508 8.68 19.44 -7.45
N ARG A 509 8.26 18.31 -8.04
CA ARG A 509 7.21 18.24 -9.07
C ARG A 509 6.15 17.20 -8.73
N GLY A 510 4.96 17.69 -8.41
CA GLY A 510 3.76 16.87 -8.32
C GLY A 510 3.16 16.54 -9.68
N TRP A 511 2.07 15.77 -9.64
CA TRP A 511 1.27 15.45 -10.82
C TRP A 511 0.74 16.72 -11.52
N TYR A 512 0.26 16.59 -12.76
CA TYR A 512 -0.06 17.76 -13.59
C TYR A 512 -1.26 18.59 -13.10
N SER A 513 -2.26 17.94 -12.53
CA SER A 513 -3.50 18.57 -12.08
C SER A 513 -4.04 17.85 -10.86
N GLU A 514 -4.91 18.54 -10.15
CA GLU A 514 -5.72 18.02 -9.06
C GLU A 514 -7.16 17.85 -9.55
N TYR A 515 -7.88 16.86 -9.02
CA TYR A 515 -9.28 16.63 -9.39
C TYR A 515 -10.21 16.92 -8.23
N TYR A 516 -10.99 17.98 -8.36
CA TYR A 516 -11.92 18.45 -7.34
C TYR A 516 -13.30 17.81 -7.49
N GLY A 517 -13.92 17.50 -6.35
CA GLY A 517 -15.28 16.98 -6.32
C GLY A 517 -15.39 15.52 -6.75
N GLY A 518 -14.31 14.74 -6.60
CA GLY A 518 -14.31 13.29 -6.78
C GLY A 518 -15.08 12.56 -5.69
N ALA A 519 -15.44 11.30 -5.92
CA ALA A 519 -16.38 10.60 -5.04
C ALA A 519 -15.90 10.55 -3.58
N GLY A 520 -14.59 10.54 -3.38
CA GLY A 520 -13.97 10.54 -2.07
C GLY A 520 -13.71 11.90 -1.45
N LEU A 521 -13.83 13.02 -2.20
CA LEU A 521 -13.36 14.35 -1.78
C LEU A 521 -11.94 14.27 -1.20
N LEU A 522 -11.00 13.81 -2.04
CA LEU A 522 -9.64 13.46 -1.63
C LEU A 522 -8.59 14.50 -2.06
N GLU A 523 -8.98 15.49 -2.86
CA GLU A 523 -8.10 16.52 -3.42
C GLU A 523 -7.19 17.18 -2.37
N GLY A 524 -7.71 17.50 -1.18
CA GLY A 524 -6.93 18.14 -0.11
C GLY A 524 -6.31 17.20 0.94
N GLU A 525 -6.36 15.88 0.74
CA GLU A 525 -5.87 14.93 1.73
C GLU A 525 -4.34 14.80 1.67
N SER A 526 -3.69 14.82 2.84
CA SER A 526 -2.23 14.66 2.91
C SER A 526 -1.81 13.31 2.34
N GLY A 527 -0.78 13.30 1.49
CA GLY A 527 -0.27 12.07 0.88
C GLY A 527 -1.20 11.41 -0.15
N VAL A 528 -2.26 12.09 -0.64
CA VAL A 528 -3.14 11.56 -1.69
C VAL A 528 -2.36 11.19 -2.95
N LEU A 529 -2.71 10.06 -3.57
CA LEU A 529 -2.12 9.60 -4.82
C LEU A 529 -3.12 9.76 -5.97
N ASP A 530 -2.84 10.63 -6.94
CA ASP A 530 -3.81 11.15 -7.92
C ASP A 530 -3.63 10.61 -9.33
N GLY A 531 -2.40 10.33 -9.75
CA GLY A 531 -2.09 10.13 -11.17
C GLY A 531 -0.83 9.32 -11.44
N SER A 532 -0.82 8.59 -12.55
CA SER A 532 0.36 7.89 -13.05
C SER A 532 0.46 8.00 -14.57
N PRO A 533 1.68 7.85 -15.15
CA PRO A 533 1.85 7.85 -16.59
C PRO A 533 1.02 6.76 -17.27
N LYS A 534 0.32 7.13 -18.34
CA LYS A 534 -0.51 6.23 -19.15
C LYS A 534 0.29 5.58 -20.28
N ASN A 535 -0.29 4.58 -20.96
CA ASN A 535 0.36 3.85 -22.05
C ASN A 535 1.01 4.77 -23.11
N GLY A 536 0.35 5.89 -23.44
CA GLY A 536 0.88 6.84 -24.42
C GLY A 536 2.18 7.54 -24.02
N LEU A 537 2.48 7.69 -22.73
CA LEU A 537 3.69 8.36 -22.24
C LEU A 537 4.94 7.46 -22.33
N TYR A 538 4.76 6.14 -22.41
CA TYR A 538 5.86 5.19 -22.46
C TYR A 538 6.27 4.83 -23.91
N PRO A 539 7.55 4.51 -24.18
CA PRO A 539 8.66 4.55 -23.23
C PRO A 539 9.08 5.97 -22.86
N PHE A 540 8.96 6.97 -23.74
CA PHE A 540 9.25 8.36 -23.36
C PHE A 540 8.62 9.36 -24.34
N SER A 541 7.40 9.81 -24.03
CA SER A 541 6.62 10.80 -24.79
C SER A 541 6.07 11.91 -23.86
N PRO A 542 6.94 12.63 -23.12
CA PRO A 542 6.52 13.63 -22.13
C PRO A 542 5.67 14.76 -22.71
N GLU A 543 5.78 15.03 -24.02
CA GLU A 543 5.01 16.03 -24.74
C GLU A 543 3.49 15.78 -24.72
N LYS A 544 3.07 14.54 -24.43
CA LYS A 544 1.65 14.21 -24.27
C LYS A 544 1.05 14.82 -23.01
N GLY A 545 1.88 15.15 -22.01
CA GLY A 545 1.42 15.81 -20.80
C GLY A 545 0.41 15.00 -20.00
N ASN A 546 -0.61 15.69 -19.47
CA ASN A 546 -1.64 15.09 -18.63
C ASN A 546 -2.73 14.41 -19.48
N ILE A 547 -2.51 13.14 -19.84
CA ILE A 547 -3.50 12.33 -20.56
C ILE A 547 -4.25 11.39 -19.62
N GLY A 548 -5.55 11.25 -19.87
CA GLY A 548 -6.45 10.36 -19.13
C GLY A 548 -6.96 10.95 -17.82
N HIS A 549 -7.57 10.09 -17.01
CA HIS A 549 -8.18 10.49 -15.73
C HIS A 549 -7.12 10.71 -14.65
N THR A 550 -7.34 11.74 -13.83
CA THR A 550 -6.60 12.07 -12.60
C THR A 550 -7.65 12.20 -11.51
N GLU A 551 -7.51 11.43 -10.42
CA GLU A 551 -8.39 11.46 -9.24
C GLU A 551 -7.73 10.63 -8.15
N GLY A 552 -7.62 11.21 -6.96
CA GLY A 552 -7.20 10.51 -5.75
C GLY A 552 -8.17 9.38 -5.41
N TRP A 553 -7.66 8.28 -4.85
CA TRP A 553 -8.51 7.15 -4.49
C TRP A 553 -7.95 6.39 -3.29
N VAL A 554 -8.79 6.08 -2.30
CA VAL A 554 -8.35 5.36 -1.08
C VAL A 554 -7.66 4.05 -1.42
N ALA A 555 -8.17 3.31 -2.42
CA ALA A 555 -7.60 2.04 -2.82
C ALA A 555 -6.16 2.14 -3.38
N PHE A 556 -5.72 3.33 -3.83
CA PHE A 556 -4.33 3.55 -4.23
C PHE A 556 -3.42 3.69 -3.02
N ASN A 557 -3.86 4.45 -2.01
CA ASN A 557 -3.12 4.67 -0.78
C ASN A 557 -3.07 3.40 0.08
N THR A 558 -4.10 2.56 0.08
CA THR A 558 -4.03 1.25 0.75
C THR A 558 -3.08 0.29 0.04
N ALA A 559 -3.04 0.30 -1.29
CA ALA A 559 -2.01 -0.44 -2.04
C ALA A 559 -0.60 0.07 -1.68
N TRP A 560 -0.43 1.39 -1.47
CA TRP A 560 0.81 1.95 -0.96
C TRP A 560 1.15 1.47 0.45
N ASN A 561 0.16 1.44 1.35
CA ASN A 561 0.29 0.94 2.72
C ASN A 561 0.83 -0.51 2.74
N GLU A 562 0.30 -1.38 1.89
CA GLU A 562 0.78 -2.76 1.78
C GLU A 562 2.25 -2.82 1.33
N SER A 563 2.62 -2.00 0.35
CA SER A 563 4.03 -1.89 -0.07
C SER A 563 4.93 -1.40 1.06
N LEU A 564 4.48 -0.44 1.87
CA LEU A 564 5.22 0.04 3.05
C LEU A 564 5.41 -1.07 4.10
N ALA A 565 4.39 -1.91 4.32
CA ALA A 565 4.50 -3.07 5.21
C ALA A 565 5.58 -4.05 4.71
N TRP A 566 5.51 -4.48 3.45
CA TRP A 566 6.48 -5.43 2.89
C TRP A 566 7.89 -4.85 2.71
N ARG A 567 8.03 -3.55 2.50
CA ARG A 567 9.32 -2.86 2.57
C ARG A 567 9.92 -2.95 3.96
N ALA A 568 9.13 -2.68 5.01
CA ALA A 568 9.58 -2.85 6.39
C ALA A 568 10.01 -4.30 6.65
N VAL A 569 9.25 -5.27 6.15
CA VAL A 569 9.58 -6.70 6.25
C VAL A 569 10.93 -7.03 5.59
N ASP A 570 11.15 -6.63 4.33
CA ASP A 570 12.38 -6.95 3.62
C ASP A 570 13.60 -6.24 4.22
N GLN A 571 13.40 -5.10 4.86
CA GLN A 571 14.45 -4.32 5.50
C GLN A 571 14.76 -4.72 6.95
N THR A 572 13.88 -5.50 7.58
CA THR A 572 13.97 -5.81 9.02
C THR A 572 14.89 -6.99 9.31
N ARG A 573 15.91 -6.80 10.15
CA ARG A 573 16.86 -7.86 10.56
C ARG A 573 17.17 -7.74 12.04
N LEU A 574 17.37 -8.89 12.69
CA LEU A 574 17.77 -8.98 14.09
C LEU A 574 19.06 -9.79 14.22
N ARG A 575 20.01 -9.26 14.98
CA ARG A 575 21.26 -9.94 15.32
C ARG A 575 21.49 -9.84 16.82
N VAL A 576 22.00 -10.91 17.41
CA VAL A 576 22.47 -10.92 18.79
C VAL A 576 23.90 -11.43 18.79
N THR A 577 24.81 -10.67 19.39
CA THR A 577 26.23 -10.99 19.44
C THR A 577 26.74 -11.05 20.87
N ALA A 578 27.64 -11.99 21.14
CA ALA A 578 28.33 -12.09 22.42
C ALA A 578 29.44 -11.03 22.54
N HIS A 579 30.12 -10.99 23.69
CA HIS A 579 31.19 -10.02 23.96
C HIS A 579 32.35 -10.08 22.94
N ASP A 580 32.61 -11.24 22.34
CA ASP A 580 33.62 -11.44 21.30
C ASP A 580 33.15 -11.03 19.89
N HIS A 581 31.97 -10.41 19.78
CA HIS A 581 31.28 -10.05 18.53
C HIS A 581 30.84 -11.23 17.66
N ALA A 582 30.97 -12.47 18.13
CA ALA A 582 30.42 -13.63 17.44
C ALA A 582 28.89 -13.71 17.63
N PRO A 583 28.15 -14.35 16.71
CA PRO A 583 26.72 -14.61 16.91
C PRO A 583 26.47 -15.38 18.21
N ALA A 584 25.56 -14.88 19.05
CA ALA A 584 25.25 -15.50 20.33
C ALA A 584 24.58 -16.87 20.13
N LYS A 585 25.17 -17.94 20.66
CA LYS A 585 24.59 -19.29 20.59
C LYS A 585 24.34 -19.86 21.98
N VAL A 586 25.38 -19.81 22.80
CA VAL A 586 25.36 -20.21 24.21
C VAL A 586 26.06 -19.08 24.97
N VAL A 587 25.39 -18.52 25.98
CA VAL A 587 25.86 -17.34 26.72
C VAL A 587 25.75 -17.61 28.21
N LYS A 588 26.74 -17.20 29.01
CA LYS A 588 26.67 -17.41 30.46
C LYS A 588 25.63 -16.49 31.11
N ALA A 589 25.09 -16.91 32.24
CA ALA A 589 24.04 -16.16 32.95
C ALA A 589 24.53 -14.82 33.53
N ASP A 590 25.84 -14.62 33.65
CA ASP A 590 26.51 -13.41 34.15
C ASP A 590 27.15 -12.56 33.04
N GLU A 591 26.98 -12.93 31.77
CA GLU A 591 27.50 -12.20 30.61
C GLU A 591 26.47 -11.22 30.03
N THR A 592 26.92 -10.33 29.16
CA THR A 592 26.06 -9.45 28.37
C THR A 592 26.09 -9.84 26.90
N VAL A 593 24.99 -9.56 26.20
CA VAL A 593 24.92 -9.65 24.74
C VAL A 593 24.54 -8.31 24.14
N ARG A 594 25.00 -8.06 22.92
CA ARG A 594 24.58 -6.90 22.12
C ARG A 594 23.47 -7.33 21.18
N VAL A 595 22.31 -6.70 21.33
CA VAL A 595 21.15 -6.85 20.44
C VAL A 595 21.21 -5.73 19.41
N GLU A 596 21.13 -6.09 18.13
CA GLU A 596 21.11 -5.15 17.01
C GLU A 596 19.87 -5.39 16.15
N LEU A 597 19.09 -4.33 15.98
CA LEU A 597 17.91 -4.27 15.11
C LEU A 597 18.22 -3.38 13.92
N SER A 598 17.95 -3.87 12.72
CA SER A 598 17.74 -3.03 11.54
C SER A 598 16.24 -3.02 11.27
N ALA A 599 15.61 -1.85 11.30
CA ALA A 599 14.20 -1.63 10.97
C ALA A 599 13.97 -0.15 10.62
N PRO A 600 12.97 0.19 9.77
CA PRO A 600 12.65 1.57 9.40
C PRO A 600 12.05 2.36 10.56
N LEU A 601 12.93 2.85 11.44
CA LEU A 601 12.62 3.57 12.67
C LEU A 601 13.25 4.98 12.72
N ASN A 602 14.01 5.37 11.69
CA ASN A 602 14.58 6.70 11.56
C ASN A 602 13.52 7.66 10.98
N LEU A 603 12.46 7.93 11.75
CA LEU A 603 11.36 8.79 11.32
C LEU A 603 11.70 10.29 11.39
N ASP A 604 12.72 10.65 12.16
CA ASP A 604 13.29 11.99 12.24
C ASP A 604 14.78 11.89 11.87
N ALA A 605 15.21 12.66 10.87
CA ALA A 605 16.60 12.64 10.41
C ALA A 605 17.56 13.34 11.39
N GLU A 606 17.04 14.25 12.23
CA GLU A 606 17.85 15.04 13.15
C GLU A 606 17.99 14.43 14.54
N ALA A 607 17.11 13.51 14.90
CA ALA A 607 17.13 12.79 16.17
C ALA A 607 17.57 11.33 16.02
N LEU A 608 18.14 10.77 17.08
CA LEU A 608 18.36 9.32 17.15
C LEU A 608 17.02 8.65 17.42
N GLY A 609 16.60 7.76 16.51
CA GLY A 609 15.40 6.97 16.70
C GLY A 609 15.56 5.91 17.81
N GLU A 610 14.44 5.36 18.23
CA GLU A 610 14.41 4.18 19.10
C GLU A 610 13.39 3.19 18.59
N GLY A 611 13.57 1.93 18.97
CA GLY A 611 12.62 0.84 18.78
C GLY A 611 12.52 -0.01 20.04
N THR A 612 11.58 -0.93 20.04
CA THR A 612 11.43 -1.91 21.12
C THR A 612 11.46 -3.30 20.53
N VAL A 613 12.34 -4.15 21.05
CA VAL A 613 12.32 -5.60 20.81
C VAL A 613 11.74 -6.31 22.03
N GLU A 614 11.13 -7.46 21.82
CA GLU A 614 10.62 -8.32 22.88
C GLU A 614 11.65 -9.39 23.24
N VAL A 615 11.95 -9.56 24.53
CA VAL A 615 12.87 -10.58 25.04
C VAL A 615 12.07 -11.58 25.87
N ARG A 616 12.10 -12.85 25.48
CA ARG A 616 11.38 -13.94 26.14
C ARG A 616 12.36 -15.00 26.64
N VAL A 617 12.12 -15.48 27.87
CA VAL A 617 12.85 -16.59 28.51
C VAL A 617 11.92 -17.80 28.54
N GLY A 618 12.25 -18.89 27.82
CA GLY A 618 11.37 -20.07 27.75
C GLY A 618 9.93 -19.69 27.39
N ASP A 619 8.97 -20.13 28.19
CA ASP A 619 7.53 -19.83 28.00
C ASP A 619 7.02 -18.66 28.85
N HIS A 620 7.92 -17.87 29.45
CA HIS A 620 7.54 -16.71 30.24
C HIS A 620 7.01 -15.56 29.36
N PRO A 621 6.22 -14.62 29.92
CA PRO A 621 5.85 -13.40 29.22
C PRO A 621 7.08 -12.64 28.73
N ALA A 622 7.01 -12.13 27.50
CA ALA A 622 8.09 -11.32 26.95
C ALA A 622 8.21 -9.98 27.70
N LYS A 623 9.45 -9.48 27.81
CA LYS A 623 9.78 -8.17 28.38
C LYS A 623 10.32 -7.26 27.28
N PRO A 624 9.95 -5.97 27.25
CA PRO A 624 10.47 -5.03 26.28
C PRO A 624 11.95 -4.70 26.56
N LEU A 625 12.72 -4.54 25.50
CA LEU A 625 14.08 -3.99 25.50
C LEU A 625 14.14 -2.86 24.47
N THR A 626 14.39 -1.64 24.93
CA THR A 626 14.56 -0.47 24.05
C THR A 626 15.91 -0.55 23.34
N VAL A 627 15.90 -0.38 22.01
CA VAL A 627 17.09 -0.25 21.16
C VAL A 627 17.19 1.17 20.62
N THR A 628 18.38 1.76 20.63
CA THR A 628 18.61 3.15 20.19
C THR A 628 19.46 3.17 18.93
N GLN A 629 19.14 4.09 18.00
CA GLN A 629 19.90 4.26 16.77
C GLN A 629 21.37 4.55 17.07
N THR A 630 22.30 3.83 16.41
CA THR A 630 23.72 3.88 16.78
C THR A 630 24.42 5.17 16.37
N ALA A 631 23.89 5.88 15.38
CA ALA A 631 24.36 7.18 14.90
C ALA A 631 23.27 7.84 14.04
N LYS A 632 23.37 9.15 13.83
CA LYS A 632 22.57 9.84 12.80
C LYS A 632 22.74 9.11 11.46
N ASN A 633 21.65 8.96 10.71
CA ASN A 633 21.63 8.29 9.41
C ASN A 633 22.07 6.80 9.43
N SER A 634 22.12 6.15 10.61
CA SER A 634 22.41 4.71 10.71
C SER A 634 21.15 3.87 10.48
N LYS A 635 21.29 2.73 9.81
CA LYS A 635 20.24 1.71 9.72
C LYS A 635 20.16 0.81 10.96
N THR A 636 21.10 0.94 11.90
CA THR A 636 21.23 0.01 13.03
C THR A 636 20.81 0.69 14.33
N PHE A 637 20.03 -0.05 15.11
CA PHE A 637 19.62 0.26 16.48
C PHE A 637 20.22 -0.82 17.38
N SER A 638 20.72 -0.44 18.55
CA SER A 638 21.36 -1.40 19.45
C SER A 638 21.00 -1.20 20.90
N ALA A 639 21.06 -2.30 21.66
CA ALA A 639 20.99 -2.33 23.11
C ALA A 639 21.94 -3.38 23.67
N THR A 640 22.32 -3.21 24.93
CA THR A 640 22.99 -4.26 25.71
C THR A 640 21.93 -4.97 26.54
N LEU A 641 21.87 -6.30 26.40
CA LEU A 641 21.03 -7.17 27.22
C LEU A 641 21.90 -7.85 28.27
N ASP A 642 21.64 -7.54 29.54
CA ASP A 642 22.30 -8.17 30.68
C ASP A 642 21.57 -9.47 31.05
N MET A 643 22.26 -10.60 30.86
CA MET A 643 21.70 -11.93 31.12
C MET A 643 21.32 -12.14 32.58
N ALA A 644 21.99 -11.46 33.52
CA ALA A 644 21.72 -11.60 34.94
C ALA A 644 20.32 -11.09 35.32
N THR A 645 19.79 -10.13 34.55
CA THR A 645 18.46 -9.53 34.76
C THR A 645 17.31 -10.41 34.30
N LEU A 646 17.61 -11.43 33.47
CA LEU A 646 16.60 -12.34 32.94
C LEU A 646 16.22 -13.44 33.93
N HIS A 647 17.08 -13.72 34.92
CA HIS A 647 16.93 -14.83 35.87
C HIS A 647 16.67 -16.19 35.20
N ALA A 648 17.19 -16.36 33.99
CA ALA A 648 17.02 -17.56 33.18
C ALA A 648 17.83 -18.73 33.76
N LYS A 649 17.26 -19.94 33.76
CA LYS A 649 17.93 -21.14 34.25
C LYS A 649 18.94 -21.66 33.22
N PRO A 650 19.93 -22.47 33.64
CA PRO A 650 20.84 -23.13 32.71
C PRO A 650 20.07 -23.89 31.62
N ARG A 651 20.50 -23.76 30.37
CA ARG A 651 19.89 -24.35 29.16
C ARG A 651 18.50 -23.80 28.77
N GLU A 652 17.98 -22.77 29.44
CA GLU A 652 16.77 -22.10 28.95
C GLU A 652 17.06 -21.30 27.67
N ALA A 653 16.08 -21.29 26.76
CA ALA A 653 16.15 -20.53 25.53
C ALA A 653 15.75 -19.07 25.78
N ILE A 654 16.53 -18.16 25.23
CA ILE A 654 16.22 -16.73 25.14
C ILE A 654 15.85 -16.45 23.70
N THR A 655 14.68 -15.86 23.48
CA THR A 655 14.23 -15.40 22.16
C THR A 655 14.11 -13.89 22.19
N VAL A 656 14.79 -13.22 21.27
CA VAL A 656 14.57 -11.79 20.99
C VAL A 656 13.74 -11.70 19.72
N THR A 657 12.68 -10.90 19.73
CA THR A 657 11.73 -10.77 18.62
C THR A 657 11.44 -9.31 18.32
N TYR A 658 11.25 -8.99 17.04
CA TYR A 658 10.75 -7.69 16.59
C TYR A 658 9.69 -7.88 15.51
N GLY A 659 8.66 -7.02 15.54
CA GLY A 659 7.44 -7.19 14.75
C GLY A 659 6.55 -8.29 15.33
N HIS A 660 5.43 -8.53 14.66
CA HIS A 660 4.42 -9.50 15.05
C HIS A 660 4.13 -10.47 13.91
N VAL A 661 3.63 -11.66 14.25
CA VAL A 661 3.24 -12.68 13.25
C VAL A 661 2.25 -12.07 12.25
N PRO A 662 2.40 -12.31 10.93
CA PRO A 662 3.34 -13.25 10.29
C PRO A 662 4.73 -12.65 9.99
N PHE A 663 4.97 -11.38 10.28
CA PHE A 663 6.16 -10.63 9.87
C PHE A 663 7.31 -10.66 10.88
N ALA A 664 7.07 -11.17 12.09
CA ALA A 664 8.05 -11.19 13.17
C ALA A 664 9.39 -11.82 12.76
N VAL A 665 10.48 -11.12 13.07
CA VAL A 665 11.83 -11.69 13.02
C VAL A 665 12.26 -12.06 14.43
N SER A 666 12.86 -13.24 14.60
CA SER A 666 13.31 -13.71 15.91
C SER A 666 14.72 -14.26 15.86
N TYR A 667 15.47 -14.07 16.94
CA TYR A 667 16.79 -14.64 17.17
C TYR A 667 16.78 -15.40 18.49
N SER A 668 17.19 -16.67 18.48
CA SER A 668 17.20 -17.52 19.68
C SER A 668 18.62 -17.96 20.03
N PHE A 669 18.93 -17.94 21.32
CA PHE A 669 20.16 -18.48 21.90
C PHE A 669 19.87 -19.11 23.27
N THR A 670 20.85 -19.76 23.89
CA THR A 670 20.63 -20.51 25.15
C THR A 670 21.55 -20.05 26.27
N VAL A 671 21.09 -20.19 27.51
CA VAL A 671 21.94 -20.00 28.68
C VAL A 671 22.88 -21.19 28.83
N ALA A 672 24.16 -20.93 29.10
CA ALA A 672 25.15 -21.97 29.34
C ALA A 672 24.72 -22.95 30.45
N GLY A 673 25.03 -24.23 30.26
CA GLY A 673 24.91 -25.23 31.32
C GLY A 673 25.90 -24.93 32.45
N ARG A 674 25.59 -25.37 33.68
CA ARG A 674 26.64 -25.58 34.68
C ARG A 674 27.33 -26.88 34.31
N ASP A 675 28.59 -26.81 33.91
CA ASP A 675 29.45 -27.99 33.75
C ASP A 675 29.73 -28.65 35.11
#